data_AF-A0A1V3SW67-F1
#
_entry.id   AF-A0A1V3SW67-F1
#
_cell.length_a   1.000
_cell.length_b   1.000
_cell.length_c   1.000
_cell.angle_alpha   90.00
_cell.angle_beta   90.00
_cell.angle_gamma   90.00
#
_symmetry.space_group_name_H-M   'P 1'
#
loop_
_entity.id
_entity.type
_entity.pdbx_description
1 polymer ?
#
loop_
_entity_poly.entity_id
_entity_poly.type
_entity_poly.pdbx_seq_one_letter_code
_entity_poly.pdbx_strand_id
1 'polypeptide(L)'
;MNEKVLSNGRPLTVCHLFPSLPLHGAENHFLKLCRNLDPDVVRTSIVVMVERGELAPDFEALGIPVTLIPKRSRYDLTVVPRLRAFLKAGQYDIIHTHLFTANFWGRLAAFGLSPVLVSSAHNVVPKERPTLVRVENFLDRFQSRWTDAIFCVTGQVLQSMKSDAGLPRHKLVAIENGLPFPEAAERRIKEARRRLGLPVDRRILAVIGRFSTQKNHTGFLEAFAKVRTKHPGLLVLFIGEGELEGAIREQVAALDLGEAVRFLGQRRDVPALLEALDLLVVPSLWEGLPNVMLEAMAANVPVVATAVGGIPDVLTDGVNGVVCQTSPESLSEAMDRALSRPDEMSRMADAASALIRDRYDIRNTARRYTGFYRNLDRQKRFSRGMRDVLRTGTGRLMSRPGKGRTGTLRVLMYHRIADDPGEDILAVTPFSFFEQMRWLKEEGFPVLPVADALKRLSEENLPEGAVCITFDDGYRDNFTEAFPVLSRFGFSAMVFPVTGFVLGEGEHPRYRQSPVPVPYLTVDQVRQMKAAGIEFGCHTHMHALLPEVSDNQAKDELCQAKKLLEDWIAAPVEVFAYPNGAFRKGHFPLLEQLGFRAAFSVMPGVNRRETDRWILRRTEVSGRDSLRDFMHKMRGGLDLWQGLYQSVKGFYR
;
A
#
# COMPACT_ATOMS: atom_id res chain seq x y z
N MET A 1 -0.42 24.97 22.43
CA MET A 1 0.23 26.21 21.95
C MET A 1 1.65 25.84 21.56
N ASN A 2 1.97 25.97 20.27
CA ASN A 2 3.27 25.82 19.59
C ASN A 2 4.10 24.53 19.77
N GLU A 3 3.88 23.56 18.88
CA GLU A 3 4.92 22.65 18.38
C GLU A 3 4.86 22.60 16.84
N LYS A 4 5.37 23.66 16.20
CA LYS A 4 5.88 23.55 14.82
C LYS A 4 7.31 23.01 14.93
N VAL A 5 7.45 21.69 14.96
CA VAL A 5 8.75 21.06 14.75
C VAL A 5 9.05 21.17 13.26
N LEU A 6 10.01 22.02 12.94
CA LEU A 6 10.43 22.37 11.58
C LEU A 6 10.91 21.13 10.82
N SER A 7 10.13 20.69 9.83
CA SER A 7 10.58 19.76 8.79
C SER A 7 11.67 20.44 7.96
N ASN A 8 12.90 19.93 7.99
CA ASN A 8 14.06 20.55 7.33
C ASN A 8 14.07 20.38 5.78
N GLY A 9 12.92 20.41 5.11
CA GLY A 9 12.81 20.38 3.65
C GLY A 9 11.57 21.11 3.16
N ARG A 10 11.68 21.83 2.04
CA ARG A 10 10.51 22.48 1.41
C ARG A 10 9.46 21.43 1.03
N PRO A 11 8.15 21.74 1.11
CA PRO A 11 7.10 20.83 0.67
C PRO A 11 7.27 20.45 -0.80
N LEU A 12 6.88 19.21 -1.13
CA LEU A 12 6.82 18.76 -2.52
C LEU A 12 5.68 19.48 -3.23
N THR A 13 5.97 20.04 -4.41
CA THR A 13 4.94 20.68 -5.24
C THR A 13 4.42 19.70 -6.29
N VAL A 14 3.12 19.40 -6.23
CA VAL A 14 2.47 18.39 -7.08
C VAL A 14 1.35 19.03 -7.90
N CYS A 15 1.48 18.97 -9.23
CA CYS A 15 0.46 19.42 -10.16
C CYS A 15 -0.39 18.24 -10.64
N HIS A 16 -1.68 18.24 -10.31
CA HIS A 16 -2.64 17.23 -10.75
C HIS A 16 -3.36 17.67 -12.02
N LEU A 17 -3.42 16.81 -13.03
CA LEU A 17 -4.10 17.10 -14.30
C LEU A 17 -5.33 16.23 -14.43
N PHE A 18 -6.49 16.85 -14.56
CA PHE A 18 -7.78 16.21 -14.78
C PHE A 18 -8.42 16.69 -16.09
N PRO A 19 -9.33 15.91 -16.71
CA PRO A 19 -10.17 16.41 -17.80
C PRO A 19 -11.09 17.54 -17.30
N SER A 20 -11.83 17.28 -16.23
CA SER A 20 -12.74 18.19 -15.52
C SER A 20 -12.92 17.72 -14.07
N LEU A 21 -13.59 18.50 -13.21
CA LEU A 21 -13.90 18.12 -11.81
C LEU A 21 -15.41 18.03 -11.54
N PRO A 22 -16.16 17.16 -12.24
CA PRO A 22 -17.58 16.97 -11.96
C PRO A 22 -17.79 16.20 -10.64
N LEU A 23 -19.02 16.16 -10.12
CA LEU A 23 -19.38 15.39 -8.93
C LEU A 23 -19.47 13.87 -9.22
N HIS A 24 -18.33 13.26 -9.54
CA HIS A 24 -18.19 11.82 -9.82
C HIS A 24 -17.20 11.15 -8.86
N GLY A 25 -17.14 9.81 -8.94
CA GLY A 25 -16.44 8.99 -7.96
C GLY A 25 -14.94 9.26 -7.82
N ALA A 26 -14.21 9.44 -8.92
CA ALA A 26 -12.75 9.59 -8.89
C ALA A 26 -12.34 10.98 -8.35
N GLU A 27 -13.01 12.02 -8.81
CA GLU A 27 -12.75 13.41 -8.46
C GLU A 27 -13.17 13.70 -7.01
N ASN A 28 -14.34 13.20 -6.60
CA ASN A 28 -14.79 13.30 -5.22
C ASN A 28 -13.86 12.51 -4.27
N HIS A 29 -13.39 11.33 -4.68
CA HIS A 29 -12.40 10.59 -3.90
C HIS A 29 -11.09 11.38 -3.78
N PHE A 30 -10.63 12.01 -4.86
CA PHE A 30 -9.44 12.86 -4.83
C PHE A 30 -9.60 14.07 -3.90
N LEU A 31 -10.77 14.71 -3.88
CA LEU A 31 -11.09 15.76 -2.91
C LEU A 31 -10.97 15.27 -1.47
N LYS A 32 -11.54 14.09 -1.17
CA LYS A 32 -11.41 13.46 0.16
C LYS A 32 -9.95 13.18 0.52
N LEU A 33 -9.13 12.74 -0.45
CA LEU A 33 -7.69 12.52 -0.26
C LEU A 33 -6.98 13.82 0.06
N CYS A 34 -7.23 14.89 -0.70
CA CYS A 34 -6.65 16.22 -0.48
C CYS A 34 -6.94 16.79 0.91
N ARG A 35 -8.11 16.51 1.50
CA ARG A 35 -8.44 16.89 2.89
C ARG A 35 -7.55 16.23 3.94
N ASN A 36 -6.90 15.12 3.59
CA ASN A 36 -6.05 14.33 4.48
C ASN A 36 -4.56 14.41 4.08
N LEU A 37 -4.22 15.19 3.05
CA LEU A 37 -2.83 15.49 2.71
C LEU A 37 -2.36 16.68 3.55
N ASP A 38 -1.17 16.55 4.15
CA ASP A 38 -0.55 17.64 4.87
C ASP A 38 0.06 18.66 3.89
N PRO A 39 -0.43 19.91 3.84
CA PRO A 39 0.06 20.94 2.93
C PRO A 39 1.50 21.41 3.23
N ASP A 40 2.01 21.18 4.45
CA ASP A 40 3.40 21.44 4.81
C ASP A 40 4.34 20.34 4.30
N VAL A 41 3.78 19.22 3.82
CA VAL A 41 4.51 18.11 3.21
C VAL A 41 4.30 18.03 1.69
N VAL A 42 3.06 18.16 1.22
CA VAL A 42 2.67 18.11 -0.20
C VAL A 42 1.78 19.30 -0.53
N ARG A 43 2.30 20.25 -1.32
CA ARG A 43 1.51 21.35 -1.89
C ARG A 43 0.90 20.94 -3.21
N THR A 44 -0.41 20.93 -3.27
CA THR A 44 -1.18 20.50 -4.45
C THR A 44 -1.66 21.69 -5.28
N SER A 45 -1.60 21.56 -6.61
CA SER A 45 -2.33 22.39 -7.57
C SER A 45 -3.08 21.51 -8.56
N ILE A 46 -4.15 22.03 -9.16
CA ILE A 46 -4.96 21.30 -10.14
C ILE A 46 -5.04 22.06 -11.45
N VAL A 47 -4.88 21.34 -12.55
CA VAL A 47 -5.12 21.82 -13.92
C VAL A 47 -6.21 20.97 -14.55
N VAL A 48 -7.22 21.64 -15.10
CA VAL A 48 -8.29 21.00 -15.88
C VAL A 48 -8.20 21.40 -17.35
N MET A 49 -8.65 20.52 -18.25
CA MET A 49 -8.47 20.69 -19.69
C MET A 49 -9.78 20.88 -20.48
N VAL A 50 -10.91 20.58 -19.88
CA VAL A 50 -12.24 20.66 -20.51
C VAL A 50 -13.05 21.79 -19.88
N GLU A 51 -13.31 21.67 -18.58
CA GLU A 51 -14.08 22.63 -17.79
C GLU A 51 -13.69 22.52 -16.32
N ARG A 52 -14.06 23.53 -15.51
CA ARG A 52 -13.78 23.54 -14.07
C ARG A 52 -14.54 22.44 -13.32
N GLY A 53 -15.82 22.25 -13.64
CA GLY A 53 -16.69 21.28 -12.96
C GLY A 53 -17.17 21.74 -11.59
N GLU A 54 -18.15 21.01 -11.03
CA GLU A 54 -18.85 21.34 -9.78
C GLU A 54 -17.98 21.30 -8.52
N LEU A 55 -16.91 20.49 -8.50
CA LEU A 55 -16.04 20.33 -7.33
C LEU A 55 -14.92 21.36 -7.25
N ALA A 56 -14.72 22.20 -8.28
CA ALA A 56 -13.65 23.20 -8.28
C ALA A 56 -13.70 24.15 -7.05
N PRO A 57 -14.86 24.68 -6.63
CA PRO A 57 -14.96 25.52 -5.43
C PRO A 57 -14.54 24.78 -4.15
N ASP A 58 -14.84 23.47 -4.04
CA ASP A 58 -14.47 22.66 -2.88
C ASP A 58 -12.94 22.49 -2.76
N PHE A 59 -12.23 22.38 -3.88
CA PHE A 59 -10.75 22.35 -3.87
C PHE A 59 -10.17 23.71 -3.50
N GLU A 60 -10.72 24.80 -4.02
CA GLU A 60 -10.26 26.15 -3.71
C GLU A 60 -10.49 26.51 -2.24
N ALA A 61 -11.58 26.03 -1.65
CA ALA A 61 -11.83 26.16 -0.21
C ALA A 61 -10.77 25.46 0.66
N LEU A 62 -10.09 24.44 0.13
CA LEU A 62 -8.93 23.79 0.77
C LEU A 62 -7.60 24.51 0.49
N GLY A 63 -7.63 25.66 -0.19
CA GLY A 63 -6.43 26.39 -0.62
C GLY A 63 -5.72 25.78 -1.83
N ILE A 64 -6.39 24.87 -2.57
CA ILE A 64 -5.81 24.20 -3.75
C ILE A 64 -6.24 24.96 -5.01
N PRO A 65 -5.30 25.62 -5.73
CA PRO A 65 -5.65 26.40 -6.92
C PRO A 65 -6.08 25.49 -8.07
N VAL A 66 -7.19 25.84 -8.72
CA VAL A 66 -7.72 25.15 -9.91
C VAL A 66 -7.58 26.04 -11.15
N THR A 67 -6.75 25.63 -12.10
CA THR A 67 -6.49 26.37 -13.35
C THR A 67 -7.10 25.66 -14.55
N LEU A 68 -7.84 26.38 -15.40
CA LEU A 68 -8.38 25.85 -16.66
C LEU A 68 -7.45 26.17 -17.84
N ILE A 69 -7.00 25.14 -18.54
CA ILE A 69 -6.27 25.24 -19.82
C ILE A 69 -7.10 24.52 -20.89
N PRO A 70 -8.04 25.21 -21.54
CA PRO A 70 -9.09 24.55 -22.30
C PRO A 70 -8.56 24.00 -23.64
N LYS A 71 -8.91 22.75 -23.93
CA LYS A 71 -8.78 22.15 -25.25
C LYS A 71 -9.94 22.59 -26.15
N ARG A 72 -9.68 22.77 -27.45
CA ARG A 72 -10.67 23.18 -28.45
C ARG A 72 -11.50 22.02 -29.00
N SER A 73 -10.94 20.81 -29.00
CA SER A 73 -11.59 19.61 -29.54
C SER A 73 -11.09 18.35 -28.81
N ARG A 74 -11.51 17.14 -29.22
CA ARG A 74 -10.98 15.88 -28.67
C ARG A 74 -9.50 15.67 -29.03
N TYR A 75 -9.09 16.13 -30.21
CA TYR A 75 -7.76 15.93 -30.79
C TYR A 75 -6.99 17.25 -30.94
N ASP A 76 -7.00 18.07 -29.88
CA ASP A 76 -6.41 19.41 -29.91
C ASP A 76 -4.91 19.40 -29.59
N LEU A 77 -4.07 19.24 -30.61
CA LEU A 77 -2.60 19.33 -30.46
C LEU A 77 -2.12 20.69 -29.92
N THR A 78 -2.91 21.77 -30.07
CA THR A 78 -2.54 23.11 -29.58
C THR A 78 -2.56 23.22 -28.06
N VAL A 79 -3.15 22.24 -27.36
CA VAL A 79 -3.14 22.20 -25.90
C VAL A 79 -1.77 21.85 -25.33
N VAL A 80 -0.97 21.05 -26.06
CA VAL A 80 0.34 20.57 -25.61
C VAL A 80 1.33 21.70 -25.32
N PRO A 81 1.59 22.67 -26.22
CA PRO A 81 2.52 23.76 -25.93
C PRO A 81 2.04 24.66 -24.78
N ARG A 82 0.74 24.94 -24.69
CA ARG A 82 0.13 25.74 -23.61
C ARG A 82 0.30 25.06 -22.25
N LEU A 83 -0.05 23.78 -22.17
CA LEU A 83 0.10 22.97 -20.98
C LEU A 83 1.58 22.83 -20.59
N ARG A 84 2.47 22.59 -21.55
CA ARG A 84 3.91 22.52 -21.32
C ARG A 84 4.48 23.84 -20.76
N ALA A 85 4.06 24.97 -21.29
CA ALA A 85 4.50 26.29 -20.79
C ALA A 85 4.10 26.49 -19.33
N PHE A 86 2.85 26.15 -18.98
CA PHE A 86 2.36 26.20 -17.60
C PHE A 86 3.15 25.27 -16.67
N LEU A 87 3.34 24.01 -17.06
CA LEU A 87 4.05 23.02 -16.26
C LEU A 87 5.52 23.40 -16.01
N LYS A 88 6.17 24.06 -16.98
CA LYS A 88 7.53 24.60 -16.81
C LYS A 88 7.56 25.79 -15.86
N ALA A 89 6.60 26.71 -15.98
CA ALA A 89 6.54 27.91 -15.15
C ALA A 89 6.25 27.60 -13.67
N GLY A 90 5.43 26.57 -13.40
CA GLY A 90 5.02 26.22 -12.04
C GLY A 90 6.07 25.52 -11.17
N GLN A 91 7.26 25.18 -11.71
CA GLN A 91 8.38 24.56 -10.97
C GLN A 91 7.96 23.37 -10.09
N TYR A 92 7.12 22.49 -10.63
CA TYR A 92 6.61 21.33 -9.90
C TYR A 92 7.71 20.29 -9.65
N ASP A 93 7.66 19.59 -8.52
CA ASP A 93 8.46 18.38 -8.29
C ASP A 93 7.82 17.18 -9.00
N ILE A 94 6.49 17.15 -9.03
CA ILE A 94 5.70 16.04 -9.58
C ILE A 94 4.55 16.57 -10.44
N ILE A 95 4.35 15.91 -11.57
CA ILE A 95 3.19 16.07 -12.44
C ILE A 95 2.41 14.74 -12.37
N HIS A 96 1.16 14.81 -11.92
CA HIS A 96 0.30 13.64 -11.78
C HIS A 96 -0.93 13.75 -12.70
N THR A 97 -1.02 12.87 -13.67
CA THR A 97 -2.14 12.82 -14.64
C THR A 97 -3.22 11.83 -14.21
N HIS A 98 -4.49 12.16 -14.44
CA HIS A 98 -5.65 11.35 -14.04
C HIS A 98 -6.62 11.14 -15.21
N LEU A 99 -7.16 9.93 -15.35
CA LEU A 99 -8.12 9.56 -16.41
C LEU A 99 -7.54 9.67 -17.83
N PHE A 100 -8.16 9.00 -18.80
CA PHE A 100 -7.58 8.84 -20.14
C PHE A 100 -7.19 10.17 -20.82
N THR A 101 -8.05 11.19 -20.79
CA THR A 101 -7.81 12.45 -21.52
C THR A 101 -6.62 13.22 -20.95
N ALA A 102 -6.54 13.38 -19.63
CA ALA A 102 -5.42 14.09 -19.02
C ALA A 102 -4.15 13.22 -18.90
N ASN A 103 -4.28 11.88 -18.81
CA ASN A 103 -3.16 10.95 -19.01
C ASN A 103 -2.53 11.19 -20.39
N PHE A 104 -3.33 11.16 -21.46
CA PHE A 104 -2.79 11.29 -22.81
C PHE A 104 -2.12 12.66 -23.04
N TRP A 105 -2.85 13.76 -22.85
CA TRP A 105 -2.33 15.10 -23.16
C TRP A 105 -1.29 15.58 -22.14
N GLY A 106 -1.49 15.27 -20.86
CA GLY A 106 -0.57 15.64 -19.80
C GLY A 106 0.79 14.97 -19.93
N ARG A 107 0.82 13.67 -20.26
CA ARG A 107 2.08 12.94 -20.48
C ARG A 107 2.82 13.43 -21.72
N LEU A 108 2.11 13.81 -22.79
CA LEU A 108 2.74 14.46 -23.96
C LEU A 108 3.35 15.80 -23.58
N ALA A 109 2.62 16.66 -22.85
CA ALA A 109 3.12 17.97 -22.44
C ALA A 109 4.32 17.87 -21.47
N ALA A 110 4.32 16.86 -20.61
CA ALA A 110 5.39 16.58 -19.64
C ALA A 110 6.63 15.90 -20.25
N PHE A 111 6.58 15.47 -21.51
CA PHE A 111 7.68 14.77 -22.16
C PHE A 111 8.99 15.59 -22.10
N GLY A 112 10.05 14.99 -21.57
CA GLY A 112 11.37 15.64 -21.42
C GLY A 112 11.41 16.78 -20.40
N LEU A 113 10.38 16.97 -19.56
CA LEU A 113 10.45 17.90 -18.43
C LEU A 113 11.19 17.30 -17.24
N SER A 114 11.58 18.20 -16.34
CA SER A 114 12.27 17.86 -15.10
C SER A 114 11.41 17.13 -14.03
N PRO A 115 10.14 17.47 -13.79
CA PRO A 115 9.37 16.87 -12.69
C PRO A 115 9.17 15.35 -12.88
N VAL A 116 8.95 14.61 -11.79
CA VAL A 116 8.46 13.21 -11.84
C VAL A 116 7.11 13.19 -12.55
N LEU A 117 6.90 12.22 -13.43
CA LEU A 117 5.63 12.03 -14.15
C LEU A 117 4.93 10.77 -13.64
N VAL A 118 3.79 10.97 -12.98
CA VAL A 118 2.90 9.91 -12.49
C VAL A 118 1.60 9.94 -13.30
N SER A 119 0.98 8.77 -13.52
CA SER A 119 -0.37 8.65 -14.07
C SER A 119 -1.24 7.80 -13.16
N SER A 120 -2.53 8.11 -13.05
CA SER A 120 -3.50 7.23 -12.40
C SER A 120 -4.44 6.59 -13.41
N ALA A 121 -4.63 5.27 -13.27
CA ALA A 121 -5.60 4.49 -14.00
C ALA A 121 -6.77 4.15 -13.07
N HIS A 122 -7.97 4.65 -13.40
CA HIS A 122 -9.16 4.53 -12.56
C HIS A 122 -10.15 3.46 -13.01
N ASN A 123 -10.20 3.16 -14.31
CA ASN A 123 -11.22 2.32 -14.90
C ASN A 123 -10.58 1.22 -15.75
N VAL A 124 -11.27 0.08 -15.82
CA VAL A 124 -11.07 -0.90 -16.89
C VAL A 124 -11.93 -0.43 -18.07
N VAL A 125 -11.33 -0.28 -19.26
CA VAL A 125 -12.06 0.16 -20.44
C VAL A 125 -13.05 -0.95 -20.85
N PRO A 126 -14.34 -0.65 -21.08
CA PRO A 126 -15.33 -1.66 -21.44
C PRO A 126 -14.93 -2.46 -22.69
N LYS A 127 -15.01 -3.80 -22.60
CA LYS A 127 -14.64 -4.72 -23.69
C LYS A 127 -15.53 -4.60 -24.94
N GLU A 128 -16.66 -3.92 -24.81
CA GLU A 128 -17.64 -3.66 -25.87
C GLU A 128 -17.11 -2.72 -26.97
N ARG A 129 -15.94 -2.07 -26.77
CA ARG A 129 -15.27 -1.23 -27.79
C ARG A 129 -13.84 -1.68 -28.07
N PRO A 130 -13.64 -2.88 -28.65
CA PRO A 130 -12.32 -3.52 -28.75
C PRO A 130 -11.28 -2.69 -29.52
N THR A 131 -11.69 -1.99 -30.57
CA THR A 131 -10.78 -1.13 -31.36
C THR A 131 -10.28 0.07 -30.55
N LEU A 132 -11.16 0.70 -29.76
CA LEU A 132 -10.79 1.83 -28.92
C LEU A 132 -9.83 1.38 -27.80
N VAL A 133 -10.14 0.26 -27.14
CA VAL A 133 -9.28 -0.36 -26.10
C VAL A 133 -7.86 -0.61 -26.64
N ARG A 134 -7.72 -1.17 -27.85
CA ARG A 134 -6.40 -1.41 -28.45
C ARG A 134 -5.61 -0.12 -28.67
N VAL A 135 -6.29 0.94 -29.14
CA VAL A 135 -5.66 2.24 -29.36
C VAL A 135 -5.22 2.85 -28.03
N GLU A 136 -6.08 2.86 -27.01
CA GLU A 136 -5.76 3.40 -25.69
C GLU A 136 -4.58 2.64 -25.05
N ASN A 137 -4.61 1.29 -25.08
CA ASN A 137 -3.52 0.46 -24.58
C ASN A 137 -2.20 0.69 -25.33
N PHE A 138 -2.25 0.85 -26.66
CA PHE A 138 -1.07 1.16 -27.46
C PHE A 138 -0.46 2.51 -27.06
N LEU A 139 -1.31 3.54 -26.92
CA LEU A 139 -0.88 4.87 -26.50
C LEU A 139 -0.30 4.85 -25.09
N ASP A 140 -0.95 4.14 -24.15
CA ASP A 140 -0.45 4.01 -22.79
C ASP A 140 0.92 3.32 -22.74
N ARG A 141 1.09 2.24 -23.52
CA ARG A 141 2.37 1.52 -23.65
C ARG A 141 3.44 2.40 -24.25
N PHE A 142 3.12 3.17 -25.29
CA PHE A 142 4.05 4.11 -25.90
C PHE A 142 4.49 5.19 -24.92
N GLN A 143 3.53 5.84 -24.25
CA GLN A 143 3.79 6.91 -23.28
C GLN A 143 4.44 6.41 -21.98
N SER A 144 4.31 5.12 -21.67
CA SER A 144 4.93 4.52 -20.47
C SER A 144 6.44 4.68 -20.47
N ARG A 145 7.07 4.82 -21.65
CA ARG A 145 8.53 4.97 -21.81
C ARG A 145 9.09 6.17 -21.03
N TRP A 146 8.33 7.25 -20.89
CA TRP A 146 8.74 8.46 -20.15
C TRP A 146 7.88 8.76 -18.93
N THR A 147 7.01 7.83 -18.54
CA THR A 147 6.26 7.88 -17.28
C THR A 147 7.05 7.17 -16.20
N ASP A 148 7.21 7.77 -15.02
CA ASP A 148 8.00 7.19 -13.94
C ASP A 148 7.20 6.14 -13.16
N ALA A 149 5.91 6.39 -12.91
CA ALA A 149 5.01 5.46 -12.23
C ALA A 149 3.55 5.61 -12.71
N ILE A 150 2.78 4.53 -12.58
CA ILE A 150 1.35 4.44 -12.90
C ILE A 150 0.64 3.85 -11.70
N PHE A 151 -0.22 4.64 -11.06
CA PHE A 151 -1.03 4.23 -9.92
C PHE A 151 -2.31 3.56 -10.43
N CYS A 152 -2.56 2.34 -9.96
CA CYS A 152 -3.73 1.54 -10.27
C CYS A 152 -4.62 1.51 -9.03
N VAL A 153 -5.83 2.06 -9.15
CA VAL A 153 -6.72 2.25 -7.99
C VAL A 153 -7.37 0.97 -7.46
N THR A 154 -7.32 -0.13 -8.23
CA THR A 154 -7.79 -1.46 -7.82
C THR A 154 -6.86 -2.56 -8.34
N GLY A 155 -6.90 -3.74 -7.69
CA GLY A 155 -6.22 -4.95 -8.17
C GLY A 155 -6.65 -5.38 -9.58
N GLN A 156 -7.92 -5.16 -9.93
CA GLN A 156 -8.45 -5.44 -11.26
C GLN A 156 -7.87 -4.52 -12.33
N VAL A 157 -7.76 -3.21 -12.04
CA VAL A 157 -7.09 -2.25 -12.95
C VAL A 157 -5.62 -2.61 -13.11
N LEU A 158 -4.95 -2.95 -12.01
CA LEU A 158 -3.56 -3.42 -12.05
C LEU A 158 -3.41 -4.63 -12.98
N GLN A 159 -4.32 -5.60 -12.88
CA GLN A 159 -4.27 -6.80 -13.70
C GLN A 159 -4.54 -6.49 -15.17
N SER A 160 -5.55 -5.67 -15.50
CA SER A 160 -5.84 -5.26 -16.88
C SER A 160 -4.67 -4.46 -17.49
N MET A 161 -4.03 -3.57 -16.74
CA MET A 161 -2.83 -2.85 -17.18
C MET A 161 -1.64 -3.78 -17.44
N LYS A 162 -1.56 -4.90 -16.70
CA LYS A 162 -0.55 -5.95 -16.94
C LYS A 162 -0.88 -6.81 -18.16
N SER A 163 -2.09 -7.37 -18.23
CA SER A 163 -2.47 -8.36 -19.25
C SER A 163 -2.79 -7.72 -20.60
N ASP A 164 -3.57 -6.63 -20.58
CA ASP A 164 -4.21 -6.08 -21.77
C ASP A 164 -3.36 -4.96 -22.39
N ALA A 165 -2.76 -4.11 -21.55
CA ALA A 165 -1.91 -3.00 -22.00
C ALA A 165 -0.42 -3.38 -22.11
N GLY A 166 0.01 -4.48 -21.48
CA GLY A 166 1.39 -4.95 -21.53
C GLY A 166 2.40 -3.96 -20.93
N LEU A 167 1.99 -3.23 -19.90
CA LEU A 167 2.83 -2.21 -19.27
C LEU A 167 3.94 -2.83 -18.39
N PRO A 168 5.13 -2.20 -18.28
CA PRO A 168 6.21 -2.72 -17.45
C PRO A 168 5.80 -2.80 -15.98
N ARG A 169 5.96 -3.98 -15.36
CA ARG A 169 5.53 -4.24 -13.97
C ARG A 169 6.12 -3.27 -12.96
N HIS A 170 7.37 -2.85 -13.16
CA HIS A 170 8.09 -1.88 -12.32
C HIS A 170 7.54 -0.46 -12.32
N LYS A 171 6.58 -0.16 -13.20
CA LYS A 171 5.91 1.13 -13.22
C LYS A 171 4.53 1.06 -12.59
N LEU A 172 3.97 -0.13 -12.38
CA LEU A 172 2.61 -0.29 -11.91
C LEU A 172 2.58 -0.39 -10.39
N VAL A 173 1.87 0.54 -9.76
CA VAL A 173 1.74 0.64 -8.31
C VAL A 173 0.27 0.51 -7.94
N ALA A 174 -0.09 -0.48 -7.11
CA ALA A 174 -1.45 -0.55 -6.57
C ALA A 174 -1.59 0.44 -5.41
N ILE A 175 -2.49 1.40 -5.53
CA ILE A 175 -2.90 2.25 -4.41
C ILE A 175 -4.43 2.25 -4.35
N GLU A 176 -4.96 1.47 -3.42
CA GLU A 176 -6.40 1.38 -3.21
C GLU A 176 -6.94 2.72 -2.67
N ASN A 177 -8.12 3.10 -3.16
CA ASN A 177 -8.83 4.27 -2.68
C ASN A 177 -9.17 4.10 -1.20
N GLY A 178 -8.78 5.07 -0.38
CA GLY A 178 -9.19 5.11 1.02
C GLY A 178 -10.55 5.78 1.24
N LEU A 179 -11.12 5.57 2.43
CA LEU A 179 -12.38 6.12 2.86
C LEU A 179 -12.20 6.99 4.11
N PRO A 180 -12.97 8.07 4.23
CA PRO A 180 -13.02 8.82 5.48
C PRO A 180 -13.67 7.94 6.54
N PHE A 181 -13.00 7.80 7.68
CA PHE A 181 -13.55 7.14 8.85
C PHE A 181 -14.06 8.19 9.83
N PRO A 182 -15.32 8.10 10.29
CA PRO A 182 -15.74 8.87 11.45
C PRO A 182 -14.91 8.42 12.66
N GLU A 183 -14.64 9.36 13.57
CA GLU A 183 -14.18 9.00 14.91
C GLU A 183 -15.18 8.02 15.54
N ALA A 184 -14.69 7.10 16.37
CA ALA A 184 -15.49 6.00 16.91
C ALA A 184 -16.63 6.54 17.80
N ALA A 185 -17.73 6.94 17.16
CA ALA A 185 -18.96 7.38 17.77
C ALA A 185 -20.01 6.29 17.59
N GLU A 186 -20.73 6.01 18.66
CA GLU A 186 -21.85 5.07 18.65
C GLU A 186 -22.90 5.53 17.62
N ARG A 187 -23.35 4.60 16.78
CA ARG A 187 -24.25 4.92 15.67
C ARG A 187 -25.67 5.21 16.16
N ARG A 188 -26.08 6.48 16.06
CA ARG A 188 -27.41 6.95 16.51
C ARG A 188 -28.46 6.97 15.39
N ILE A 189 -28.88 5.79 14.96
CA ILE A 189 -29.79 5.59 13.80
C ILE A 189 -31.06 6.47 13.88
N LYS A 190 -31.73 6.49 15.04
CA LYS A 190 -32.98 7.27 15.22
C LYS A 190 -32.77 8.78 15.11
N GLU A 191 -31.62 9.28 15.54
CA GLU A 191 -31.26 10.70 15.42
C GLU A 191 -30.98 11.06 13.97
N ALA A 192 -30.18 10.25 13.27
CA ALA A 192 -29.90 10.43 11.84
C ALA A 192 -31.21 10.46 11.02
N ARG A 193 -32.15 9.54 11.31
CA ARG A 193 -33.47 9.52 10.66
C ARG A 193 -34.27 10.80 10.90
N ARG A 194 -34.31 11.31 12.13
CA ARG A 194 -34.99 12.59 12.44
C ARG A 194 -34.40 13.76 11.65
N ARG A 195 -33.06 13.87 11.59
CA ARG A 195 -32.38 14.94 10.83
C ARG A 195 -32.71 14.89 9.33
N LEU A 196 -32.89 13.69 8.79
CA LEU A 196 -33.11 13.45 7.37
C LEU A 196 -34.59 13.36 6.97
N GLY A 197 -35.53 13.53 7.91
CA GLY A 197 -36.97 13.39 7.65
C GLY A 197 -37.40 11.96 7.29
N LEU A 198 -36.65 10.95 7.77
CA LEU A 198 -36.94 9.54 7.55
C LEU A 198 -37.75 8.96 8.72
N PRO A 199 -38.63 7.96 8.47
CA PRO A 199 -39.45 7.36 9.52
C PRO A 199 -38.57 6.63 10.54
N VAL A 200 -38.72 6.99 11.82
CA VAL A 200 -37.88 6.45 12.90
C VAL A 200 -38.22 5.00 13.27
N ASP A 201 -39.47 4.58 13.08
CA ASP A 201 -39.99 3.28 13.50
C ASP A 201 -40.00 2.21 12.39
N ARG A 202 -39.62 2.58 11.16
CA ARG A 202 -39.51 1.63 10.05
C ARG A 202 -38.09 1.12 9.92
N ARG A 203 -37.95 -0.11 9.41
CA ARG A 203 -36.66 -0.61 8.94
C ARG A 203 -36.37 -0.06 7.54
N ILE A 204 -35.19 0.49 7.34
CA ILE A 204 -34.78 1.22 6.14
C ILE A 204 -33.60 0.51 5.46
N LEU A 205 -33.82 0.07 4.22
CA LEU A 205 -32.80 -0.41 3.30
C LEU A 205 -32.40 0.69 2.32
N ALA A 206 -31.23 0.58 1.71
CA ALA A 206 -30.94 1.38 0.52
C ALA A 206 -30.25 0.58 -0.58
N VAL A 207 -30.52 1.00 -1.82
CA VAL A 207 -29.73 0.69 -3.00
C VAL A 207 -29.19 2.02 -3.53
N ILE A 208 -27.87 2.12 -3.64
CA ILE A 208 -27.17 3.38 -3.93
C ILE A 208 -26.30 3.20 -5.17
N GLY A 209 -26.52 4.04 -6.17
CA GLY A 209 -25.74 4.05 -7.40
C GLY A 209 -26.51 4.53 -8.61
N ARG A 210 -25.83 4.61 -9.76
CA ARG A 210 -26.43 4.98 -11.05
C ARG A 210 -27.51 3.97 -11.45
N PHE A 211 -28.68 4.45 -11.90
CA PHE A 211 -29.76 3.59 -12.38
C PHE A 211 -29.44 3.01 -13.76
N SER A 212 -28.63 1.96 -13.78
CA SER A 212 -28.17 1.24 -14.96
C SER A 212 -28.32 -0.28 -14.78
N THR A 213 -28.22 -1.02 -15.89
CA THR A 213 -28.30 -2.49 -15.90
C THR A 213 -27.27 -3.13 -14.98
N GLN A 214 -26.06 -2.55 -14.94
CA GLN A 214 -24.97 -2.99 -14.07
C GLN A 214 -25.40 -3.13 -12.60
N LYS A 215 -26.20 -2.16 -12.11
CA LYS A 215 -26.59 -2.07 -10.70
C LYS A 215 -27.81 -2.90 -10.35
N ASN A 216 -28.42 -3.60 -11.32
CA ASN A 216 -29.47 -4.61 -11.10
C ASN A 216 -30.68 -4.15 -10.27
N HIS A 217 -31.12 -2.90 -10.44
CA HIS A 217 -32.27 -2.36 -9.69
C HIS A 217 -33.54 -3.18 -9.91
N THR A 218 -33.73 -3.72 -11.11
CA THR A 218 -34.90 -4.54 -11.47
C THR A 218 -34.90 -5.89 -10.75
N GLY A 219 -33.78 -6.62 -10.75
CA GLY A 219 -33.63 -7.86 -9.99
C GLY A 219 -33.73 -7.65 -8.47
N PHE A 220 -33.28 -6.50 -7.98
CA PHE A 220 -33.52 -6.10 -6.59
C PHE A 220 -35.01 -5.93 -6.26
N LEU A 221 -35.80 -5.27 -7.11
CA LEU A 221 -37.23 -5.06 -6.87
C LEU A 221 -38.00 -6.38 -6.79
N GLU A 222 -37.67 -7.34 -7.65
CA GLU A 222 -38.23 -8.70 -7.62
C GLU A 222 -37.92 -9.41 -6.30
N ALA A 223 -36.67 -9.33 -5.85
CA ALA A 223 -36.24 -9.88 -4.57
C ALA A 223 -36.92 -9.18 -3.39
N PHE A 224 -37.03 -7.85 -3.44
CA PHE A 224 -37.62 -7.03 -2.39
C PHE A 224 -39.12 -7.27 -2.23
N ALA A 225 -39.85 -7.44 -3.34
CA ALA A 225 -41.27 -7.81 -3.30
C ALA A 225 -41.50 -9.12 -2.53
N LYS A 226 -40.65 -10.14 -2.77
CA LYS A 226 -40.70 -11.42 -2.04
C LYS A 226 -40.42 -11.22 -0.55
N VAL A 227 -39.37 -10.48 -0.21
CA VAL A 227 -38.97 -10.25 1.20
C VAL A 227 -40.02 -9.45 1.98
N ARG A 228 -40.68 -8.47 1.34
CA ARG A 228 -41.72 -7.65 1.98
C ARG A 228 -42.92 -8.48 2.47
N THR A 229 -43.20 -9.63 1.85
CA THR A 229 -44.27 -10.54 2.33
C THR A 229 -44.01 -11.03 3.75
N LYS A 230 -42.75 -11.22 4.14
CA LYS A 230 -42.31 -11.60 5.49
C LYS A 230 -42.02 -10.40 6.38
N HIS A 231 -41.66 -9.27 5.78
CA HIS A 231 -41.26 -8.04 6.48
C HIS A 231 -42.06 -6.81 5.96
N PRO A 232 -43.35 -6.68 6.31
CA PRO A 232 -44.23 -5.68 5.68
C PRO A 232 -43.87 -4.22 5.98
N GLY A 233 -43.15 -3.96 7.07
CA GLY A 233 -42.75 -2.61 7.51
C GLY A 233 -41.52 -2.02 6.80
N LEU A 234 -40.87 -2.75 5.89
CA LEU A 234 -39.64 -2.31 5.23
C LEU A 234 -39.86 -1.11 4.31
N LEU A 235 -38.96 -0.15 4.39
CA LEU A 235 -38.81 0.96 3.46
C LEU A 235 -37.48 0.78 2.72
N VAL A 236 -37.45 0.97 1.40
CA VAL A 236 -36.20 1.05 0.63
C VAL A 236 -36.02 2.44 0.04
N LEU A 237 -34.80 2.96 0.16
CA LEU A 237 -34.35 4.20 -0.46
C LEU A 237 -33.56 3.89 -1.73
N PHE A 238 -34.00 4.46 -2.85
CA PHE A 238 -33.27 4.47 -4.12
C PHE A 238 -32.54 5.81 -4.23
N ILE A 239 -31.21 5.77 -4.17
CA ILE A 239 -30.35 6.96 -4.18
C ILE A 239 -29.46 6.92 -5.42
N GLY A 240 -29.69 7.86 -6.32
CA GLY A 240 -29.05 7.94 -7.63
C GLY A 240 -30.02 8.35 -8.72
N GLU A 241 -29.50 8.41 -9.95
CA GLU A 241 -30.22 8.72 -11.18
C GLU A 241 -29.64 7.88 -12.31
N GLY A 242 -30.36 7.74 -13.43
CA GLY A 242 -29.84 7.05 -14.60
C GLY A 242 -30.91 6.68 -15.61
N GLU A 243 -30.47 6.09 -16.71
CA GLU A 243 -31.30 5.77 -17.87
C GLU A 243 -32.45 4.79 -17.57
N LEU A 244 -32.33 3.98 -16.51
CA LEU A 244 -33.37 3.03 -16.13
C LEU A 244 -34.41 3.56 -15.14
N GLU A 245 -34.38 4.86 -14.78
CA GLU A 245 -35.31 5.39 -13.77
C GLU A 245 -36.78 5.13 -14.11
N GLY A 246 -37.18 5.37 -15.38
CA GLY A 246 -38.55 5.14 -15.84
C GLY A 246 -38.98 3.68 -15.67
N ALA A 247 -38.15 2.74 -16.14
CA ALA A 247 -38.42 1.30 -16.01
C ALA A 247 -38.50 0.84 -14.56
N ILE A 248 -37.65 1.37 -13.68
CA ILE A 248 -37.66 1.06 -12.24
C ILE A 248 -38.99 1.55 -11.62
N ARG A 249 -39.45 2.77 -11.95
CA ARG A 249 -40.71 3.32 -11.44
C ARG A 249 -41.93 2.53 -11.93
N GLU A 250 -41.95 2.13 -13.20
CA GLU A 250 -42.99 1.26 -13.76
C GLU A 250 -43.05 -0.09 -13.04
N GLN A 251 -41.90 -0.71 -12.78
CA GLN A 251 -41.84 -1.97 -12.04
C GLN A 251 -42.29 -1.83 -10.58
N VAL A 252 -41.98 -0.71 -9.91
CA VAL A 252 -42.49 -0.40 -8.57
C VAL A 252 -44.02 -0.32 -8.56
N ALA A 253 -44.63 0.29 -9.59
CA ALA A 253 -46.08 0.34 -9.72
C ALA A 253 -46.67 -1.05 -10.01
N ALA A 254 -46.06 -1.81 -10.92
CA ALA A 254 -46.53 -3.15 -11.28
C ALA A 254 -46.47 -4.15 -10.09
N LEU A 255 -45.51 -3.97 -9.19
CA LEU A 255 -45.34 -4.80 -7.98
C LEU A 255 -46.07 -4.24 -6.73
N ASP A 256 -46.83 -3.15 -6.87
CA ASP A 256 -47.53 -2.48 -5.76
C ASP A 256 -46.62 -2.10 -4.58
N LEU A 257 -45.44 -1.53 -4.91
CA LEU A 257 -44.39 -1.16 -3.95
C LEU A 257 -44.34 0.33 -3.63
N GLY A 258 -45.29 1.14 -4.10
CA GLY A 258 -45.26 2.61 -4.02
C GLY A 258 -45.00 3.17 -2.62
N GLU A 259 -45.66 2.65 -1.58
CA GLU A 259 -45.48 3.10 -0.18
C GLU A 259 -44.20 2.57 0.50
N ALA A 260 -43.55 1.59 -0.13
CA ALA A 260 -42.35 0.93 0.38
C ALA A 260 -41.07 1.41 -0.31
N VAL A 261 -41.16 2.21 -1.38
CA VAL A 261 -40.01 2.71 -2.14
C VAL A 261 -39.98 4.23 -2.13
N ARG A 262 -38.83 4.82 -1.78
CA ARG A 262 -38.59 6.26 -1.91
C ARG A 262 -37.42 6.54 -2.83
N PHE A 263 -37.66 7.30 -3.89
CA PHE A 263 -36.62 7.82 -4.77
C PHE A 263 -36.11 9.15 -4.21
N LEU A 264 -34.81 9.24 -3.94
CA LEU A 264 -34.19 10.46 -3.39
C LEU A 264 -33.37 11.25 -4.42
N GLY A 265 -33.29 10.75 -5.66
CA GLY A 265 -32.44 11.31 -6.71
C GLY A 265 -30.96 11.25 -6.35
N GLN A 266 -30.14 12.06 -7.02
CA GLN A 266 -28.73 12.20 -6.67
C GLN A 266 -28.56 12.97 -5.34
N ARG A 267 -27.73 12.44 -4.43
CA ARG A 267 -27.49 13.00 -3.09
C ARG A 267 -26.00 13.23 -2.83
N ARG A 268 -25.68 14.34 -2.14
CA ARG A 268 -24.32 14.68 -1.68
C ARG A 268 -24.04 14.23 -0.24
N ASP A 269 -25.10 13.96 0.53
CA ASP A 269 -25.08 13.59 1.95
C ASP A 269 -25.20 12.07 2.17
N VAL A 270 -24.69 11.25 1.24
CA VAL A 270 -24.67 9.79 1.35
C VAL A 270 -24.09 9.30 2.69
N PRO A 271 -22.99 9.86 3.23
CA PRO A 271 -22.51 9.46 4.56
C PRO A 271 -23.55 9.61 5.67
N ALA A 272 -24.31 10.70 5.67
CA ALA A 272 -25.39 10.90 6.65
C ALA A 272 -26.56 9.95 6.42
N LEU A 273 -26.87 9.63 5.15
CA LEU A 273 -27.90 8.65 4.82
C LEU A 273 -27.51 7.25 5.29
N LEU A 274 -26.26 6.83 5.13
CA LEU A 274 -25.75 5.54 5.60
C LEU A 274 -25.98 5.36 7.12
N GLU A 275 -25.74 6.40 7.93
CA GLU A 275 -26.01 6.35 9.38
C GLU A 275 -27.46 5.96 9.71
N ALA A 276 -28.42 6.28 8.83
CA ALA A 276 -29.84 6.02 9.01
C ALA A 276 -30.33 4.63 8.53
N LEU A 277 -29.49 3.82 7.86
CA LEU A 277 -29.88 2.57 7.19
C LEU A 277 -29.70 1.32 8.04
N ASP A 278 -30.72 0.47 8.19
CA ASP A 278 -30.53 -0.82 8.85
C ASP A 278 -29.68 -1.79 8.00
N LEU A 279 -29.73 -1.65 6.68
CA LEU A 279 -29.05 -2.55 5.75
C LEU A 279 -28.75 -1.85 4.42
N LEU A 280 -27.51 -1.93 3.93
CA LEU A 280 -27.18 -1.60 2.55
C LEU A 280 -27.28 -2.87 1.70
N VAL A 281 -27.90 -2.76 0.51
CA VAL A 281 -27.93 -3.84 -0.48
C VAL A 281 -27.18 -3.43 -1.74
N VAL A 282 -26.24 -4.26 -2.18
CA VAL A 282 -25.44 -4.06 -3.40
C VAL A 282 -25.75 -5.21 -4.38
N PRO A 283 -26.80 -5.07 -5.21
CA PRO A 283 -27.33 -6.18 -6.01
C PRO A 283 -26.66 -6.34 -7.39
N SER A 284 -25.51 -5.69 -7.62
CA SER A 284 -24.90 -5.52 -8.94
C SER A 284 -24.71 -6.84 -9.72
N LEU A 285 -24.83 -6.77 -11.04
CA LEU A 285 -24.52 -7.88 -11.96
C LEU A 285 -23.01 -7.99 -12.25
N TRP A 286 -22.29 -6.87 -12.20
CA TRP A 286 -20.83 -6.81 -12.27
C TRP A 286 -20.30 -5.56 -11.57
N GLU A 287 -19.16 -5.68 -10.89
CA GLU A 287 -18.51 -4.58 -10.17
C GLU A 287 -16.98 -4.63 -10.30
N GLY A 288 -16.35 -3.50 -10.00
CA GLY A 288 -14.94 -3.49 -9.60
C GLY A 288 -14.88 -3.74 -8.10
N LEU A 289 -14.72 -2.69 -7.31
CA LEU A 289 -14.96 -2.71 -5.87
C LEU A 289 -15.89 -1.54 -5.54
N PRO A 290 -17.14 -1.78 -5.10
CA PRO A 290 -18.11 -0.71 -4.93
C PRO A 290 -17.76 0.16 -3.72
N ASN A 291 -17.40 1.43 -3.96
CA ASN A 291 -17.07 2.39 -2.89
C ASN A 291 -18.18 2.51 -1.84
N VAL A 292 -19.46 2.47 -2.25
CA VAL A 292 -20.58 2.59 -1.31
C VAL A 292 -20.68 1.42 -0.32
N MET A 293 -20.24 0.22 -0.75
CA MET A 293 -20.12 -0.94 0.14
C MET A 293 -19.08 -0.67 1.23
N LEU A 294 -17.91 -0.20 0.80
CA LEU A 294 -16.83 0.15 1.72
C LEU A 294 -17.24 1.30 2.65
N GLU A 295 -17.97 2.31 2.15
CA GLU A 295 -18.49 3.43 2.95
C GLU A 295 -19.51 2.96 4.00
N ALA A 296 -20.39 2.01 3.64
CA ALA A 296 -21.31 1.39 4.59
C ALA A 296 -20.58 0.58 5.67
N MET A 297 -19.59 -0.24 5.30
CA MET A 297 -18.76 -0.97 6.25
C MET A 297 -18.02 -0.01 7.20
N ALA A 298 -17.48 1.09 6.68
CA ALA A 298 -16.84 2.13 7.48
C ALA A 298 -17.81 2.81 8.45
N ALA A 299 -19.07 3.02 8.04
CA ALA A 299 -20.15 3.57 8.86
C ALA A 299 -20.82 2.55 9.81
N ASN A 300 -20.28 1.33 9.91
CA ASN A 300 -20.86 0.23 10.67
C ASN A 300 -22.32 -0.08 10.27
N VAL A 301 -22.57 -0.09 8.96
CA VAL A 301 -23.85 -0.46 8.36
C VAL A 301 -23.75 -1.88 7.84
N PRO A 302 -24.65 -2.80 8.24
CA PRO A 302 -24.72 -4.14 7.69
C PRO A 302 -24.85 -4.14 6.15
N VAL A 303 -24.22 -5.11 5.49
CA VAL A 303 -24.18 -5.21 4.02
C VAL A 303 -24.64 -6.58 3.55
N VAL A 304 -25.52 -6.59 2.54
CA VAL A 304 -25.79 -7.72 1.65
C VAL A 304 -25.31 -7.37 0.25
N ALA A 305 -24.49 -8.22 -0.37
CA ALA A 305 -23.95 -7.95 -1.70
C ALA A 305 -23.89 -9.21 -2.59
N THR A 306 -23.98 -9.02 -3.90
CA THR A 306 -23.78 -10.11 -4.87
C THR A 306 -22.29 -10.45 -5.03
N ALA A 307 -21.97 -11.72 -5.25
CA ALA A 307 -20.60 -12.26 -5.37
C ALA A 307 -19.96 -11.97 -6.74
N VAL A 308 -19.86 -10.69 -7.11
CA VAL A 308 -19.33 -10.27 -8.41
C VAL A 308 -18.16 -9.31 -8.28
N GLY A 309 -17.27 -9.32 -9.27
CA GLY A 309 -16.13 -8.40 -9.27
C GLY A 309 -15.18 -8.65 -8.10
N GLY A 310 -14.70 -7.56 -7.50
CA GLY A 310 -13.86 -7.54 -6.30
C GLY A 310 -14.64 -7.51 -4.99
N ILE A 311 -15.97 -7.69 -4.99
CA ILE A 311 -16.75 -7.82 -3.73
C ILE A 311 -16.22 -8.99 -2.87
N PRO A 312 -15.95 -10.20 -3.42
CA PRO A 312 -15.43 -11.31 -2.63
C PRO A 312 -14.01 -11.12 -2.09
N ASP A 313 -13.25 -10.13 -2.60
CA ASP A 313 -11.91 -9.81 -2.09
C ASP A 313 -11.95 -9.07 -0.74
N VAL A 314 -13.14 -8.58 -0.34
CA VAL A 314 -13.35 -7.77 0.87
C VAL A 314 -14.47 -8.34 1.74
N LEU A 315 -15.58 -8.79 1.13
CA LEU A 315 -16.74 -9.33 1.82
C LEU A 315 -16.71 -10.86 1.81
N THR A 316 -16.67 -11.47 2.99
CA THR A 316 -16.70 -12.92 3.22
C THR A 316 -18.03 -13.28 3.89
N ASP A 317 -18.81 -14.17 3.25
CA ASP A 317 -20.14 -14.55 3.75
C ASP A 317 -20.07 -15.06 5.20
N GLY A 318 -20.97 -14.56 6.04
CA GLY A 318 -21.07 -14.99 7.44
C GLY A 318 -20.00 -14.40 8.38
N VAL A 319 -18.99 -13.72 7.85
CA VAL A 319 -17.88 -13.17 8.64
C VAL A 319 -18.02 -11.66 8.79
N ASN A 320 -18.13 -10.93 7.69
CA ASN A 320 -18.18 -9.47 7.67
C ASN A 320 -19.26 -8.91 6.74
N GLY A 321 -20.21 -9.76 6.34
CA GLY A 321 -21.38 -9.41 5.55
C GLY A 321 -22.05 -10.67 5.01
N VAL A 322 -23.14 -10.47 4.26
CA VAL A 322 -23.83 -11.56 3.56
C VAL A 322 -23.55 -11.46 2.07
N VAL A 323 -23.06 -12.55 1.48
CA VAL A 323 -22.72 -12.62 0.06
C VAL A 323 -23.66 -13.61 -0.64
N CYS A 324 -24.24 -13.20 -1.76
CA CYS A 324 -25.22 -14.02 -2.50
C CYS A 324 -24.95 -14.06 -4.01
N GLN A 325 -25.69 -14.87 -4.75
CA GLN A 325 -25.65 -14.88 -6.21
C GLN A 325 -26.47 -13.71 -6.78
N THR A 326 -26.33 -13.42 -8.07
CA THR A 326 -26.99 -12.30 -8.76
C THR A 326 -28.48 -12.52 -9.03
N SER A 327 -29.00 -13.73 -8.81
CA SER A 327 -30.42 -14.05 -9.04
C SER A 327 -31.33 -13.39 -7.99
N PRO A 328 -32.54 -12.95 -8.38
CA PRO A 328 -33.53 -12.39 -7.44
C PRO A 328 -33.86 -13.33 -6.28
N GLU A 329 -33.88 -14.64 -6.50
CA GLU A 329 -34.12 -15.66 -5.47
C GLU A 329 -33.03 -15.64 -4.41
N SER A 330 -31.76 -15.74 -4.83
CA SER A 330 -30.61 -15.74 -3.91
C SER A 330 -30.49 -14.42 -3.15
N LEU A 331 -30.76 -13.30 -3.83
CA LEU A 331 -30.79 -11.98 -3.20
C LEU A 331 -31.92 -11.87 -2.17
N SER A 332 -33.09 -12.44 -2.44
CA SER A 332 -34.23 -12.45 -1.51
C SER A 332 -33.93 -13.26 -0.25
N GLU A 333 -33.30 -14.42 -0.38
CA GLU A 333 -32.89 -15.27 0.75
C GLU A 333 -31.82 -14.57 1.61
N ALA A 334 -30.85 -13.93 0.97
CA ALA A 334 -29.81 -13.17 1.66
C ALA A 334 -30.37 -11.98 2.44
N MET A 335 -31.29 -11.22 1.85
CA MET A 335 -31.99 -10.13 2.54
C MET A 335 -32.84 -10.66 3.70
N ASP A 336 -33.59 -11.74 3.52
CA ASP A 336 -34.40 -12.35 4.58
C ASP A 336 -33.55 -12.85 5.75
N ARG A 337 -32.40 -13.48 5.46
CA ARG A 337 -31.40 -13.89 6.47
C ARG A 337 -30.89 -12.68 7.25
N ALA A 338 -30.48 -11.62 6.56
CA ALA A 338 -29.95 -10.42 7.19
C ALA A 338 -30.99 -9.74 8.09
N LEU A 339 -32.25 -9.67 7.64
CA LEU A 339 -33.33 -9.04 8.38
C LEU A 339 -33.80 -9.87 9.59
N SER A 340 -33.75 -11.19 9.48
CA SER A 340 -34.20 -12.10 10.54
C SER A 340 -33.17 -12.28 11.66
N ARG A 341 -31.91 -11.86 11.45
CA ARG A 341 -30.80 -12.09 12.39
C ARG A 341 -29.99 -10.81 12.67
N PRO A 342 -30.59 -9.79 13.30
CA PRO A 342 -29.94 -8.50 13.53
C PRO A 342 -28.65 -8.60 14.36
N ASP A 343 -28.59 -9.50 15.35
CA ASP A 343 -27.38 -9.68 16.18
C ASP A 343 -26.21 -10.31 15.40
N GLU A 344 -26.52 -11.21 14.44
CA GLU A 344 -25.53 -11.75 13.50
C GLU A 344 -25.00 -10.63 12.61
N MET A 345 -25.91 -9.82 12.04
CA MET A 345 -25.55 -8.70 11.19
C MET A 345 -24.75 -7.61 11.92
N SER A 346 -25.04 -7.34 13.19
CA SER A 346 -24.28 -6.37 13.99
C SER A 346 -22.83 -6.83 14.18
N ARG A 347 -22.61 -8.11 14.54
CA ARG A 347 -21.25 -8.66 14.67
C ARG A 347 -20.48 -8.64 13.35
N MET A 348 -21.16 -8.95 12.24
CA MET A 348 -20.56 -8.85 10.92
C MET A 348 -20.21 -7.41 10.55
N ALA A 349 -21.05 -6.43 10.89
CA ALA A 349 -20.77 -5.02 10.66
C ALA A 349 -19.57 -4.54 11.47
N ASP A 350 -19.41 -4.98 12.73
CA ASP A 350 -18.24 -4.65 13.54
C ASP A 350 -16.95 -5.24 12.94
N ALA A 351 -17.00 -6.51 12.52
CA ALA A 351 -15.88 -7.17 11.84
C ALA A 351 -15.52 -6.47 10.50
N ALA A 352 -16.54 -6.06 9.75
CA ALA A 352 -16.39 -5.26 8.54
C ALA A 352 -15.72 -3.92 8.83
N SER A 353 -16.22 -3.17 9.80
CA SER A 353 -15.69 -1.87 10.17
C SER A 353 -14.22 -1.95 10.61
N ALA A 354 -13.86 -2.98 11.40
CA ALA A 354 -12.48 -3.22 11.81
C ALA A 354 -11.56 -3.51 10.61
N LEU A 355 -11.98 -4.38 9.69
CA LEU A 355 -11.23 -4.70 8.47
C LEU A 355 -11.01 -3.46 7.58
N ILE A 356 -12.09 -2.70 7.33
CA ILE A 356 -12.00 -1.54 6.43
C ILE A 356 -11.16 -0.42 7.09
N ARG A 357 -11.21 -0.26 8.43
CA ARG A 357 -10.41 0.74 9.15
C ARG A 357 -8.90 0.47 9.02
N ASP A 358 -8.49 -0.80 9.09
CA ASP A 358 -7.09 -1.16 8.93
C ASP A 358 -6.59 -0.93 7.49
N ARG A 359 -7.34 -1.45 6.51
CA ARG A 359 -6.89 -1.49 5.11
C ARG A 359 -7.22 -0.26 4.27
N TYR A 360 -8.36 0.39 4.51
CA TYR A 360 -8.93 1.42 3.63
C TYR A 360 -9.08 2.78 4.31
N ASP A 361 -8.44 3.06 5.44
CA ASP A 361 -8.44 4.42 5.99
C ASP A 361 -7.77 5.41 5.03
N ILE A 362 -8.47 6.48 4.67
CA ILE A 362 -7.95 7.51 3.77
C ILE A 362 -6.68 8.19 4.27
N ARG A 363 -6.44 8.21 5.59
CA ARG A 363 -5.18 8.69 6.19
C ARG A 363 -4.02 7.77 5.84
N ASN A 364 -4.25 6.45 5.79
CA ASN A 364 -3.26 5.48 5.31
C ASN A 364 -2.98 5.70 3.82
N THR A 365 -4.02 5.90 3.00
CA THR A 365 -3.85 6.23 1.58
C THR A 365 -3.08 7.54 1.38
N ALA A 366 -3.36 8.59 2.15
CA ALA A 366 -2.64 9.86 2.10
C ALA A 366 -1.15 9.71 2.45
N ARG A 367 -0.83 8.94 3.48
CA ARG A 367 0.56 8.59 3.85
C ARG A 367 1.27 7.84 2.73
N ARG A 368 0.61 6.83 2.14
CA ARG A 368 1.16 6.06 1.01
C ARG A 368 1.47 6.99 -0.17
N TYR A 369 0.51 7.81 -0.61
CA TYR A 369 0.72 8.79 -1.69
C TYR A 369 1.94 9.69 -1.43
N THR A 370 2.05 10.21 -0.22
CA THR A 370 3.18 11.06 0.21
C THR A 370 4.52 10.32 0.15
N GLY A 371 4.58 9.09 0.68
CA GLY A 371 5.77 8.24 0.64
C GLY A 371 6.20 7.93 -0.80
N PHE A 372 5.24 7.60 -1.67
CA PHE A 372 5.49 7.36 -3.09
C PHE A 372 6.07 8.59 -3.80
N TYR A 373 5.46 9.75 -3.58
CA TYR A 373 5.91 11.01 -4.16
C TYR A 373 7.34 11.37 -3.76
N ARG A 374 7.65 11.29 -2.47
CA ARG A 374 9.00 11.53 -1.96
C ARG A 374 10.03 10.57 -2.54
N ASN A 375 9.68 9.29 -2.63
CA ASN A 375 10.57 8.29 -3.19
C ASN A 375 10.86 8.58 -4.66
N LEU A 376 9.83 8.77 -5.49
CA LEU A 376 10.00 9.02 -6.91
C LEU A 376 10.78 10.31 -7.20
N ASP A 377 10.54 11.40 -6.47
CA ASP A 377 11.30 12.65 -6.62
C ASP A 377 12.79 12.42 -6.27
N ARG A 378 13.07 11.73 -5.16
CA ARG A 378 14.43 11.36 -4.77
C ARG A 378 15.13 10.53 -5.84
N GLN A 379 14.46 9.50 -6.38
CA GLN A 379 15.00 8.65 -7.45
C GLN A 379 15.36 9.46 -8.70
N LYS A 380 14.49 10.39 -9.08
CA LYS A 380 14.66 11.20 -10.30
C LYS A 380 15.78 12.24 -10.14
N ARG A 381 15.88 12.89 -8.98
CA ARG A 381 16.98 13.82 -8.64
C ARG A 381 18.33 13.10 -8.62
N PHE A 382 18.41 11.95 -7.96
CA PHE A 382 19.63 11.13 -7.94
C PHE A 382 20.06 10.68 -9.34
N SER A 383 19.11 10.21 -10.16
CA SER A 383 19.39 9.79 -11.55
C SER A 383 19.81 10.92 -12.48
N ARG A 384 19.54 12.19 -12.12
CA ARG A 384 20.10 13.37 -12.81
C ARG A 384 21.49 13.70 -12.34
N GLY A 385 21.71 13.80 -11.02
CA GLY A 385 23.03 14.05 -10.46
C GLY A 385 24.07 13.04 -10.96
N MET A 386 23.70 11.75 -11.06
CA MET A 386 24.57 10.72 -11.64
C MET A 386 24.86 10.93 -13.13
N ARG A 387 23.90 11.42 -13.93
CA ARG A 387 24.11 11.73 -15.35
C ARG A 387 25.03 12.94 -15.54
N ASP A 388 24.97 13.90 -14.64
CA ASP A 388 25.83 15.09 -14.65
C ASP A 388 27.26 14.75 -14.19
N VAL A 389 27.41 13.84 -13.23
CA VAL A 389 28.72 13.26 -12.83
C VAL A 389 29.33 12.40 -13.95
N LEU A 390 28.54 11.57 -14.62
CA LEU A 390 29.02 10.79 -15.77
C LEU A 390 29.43 11.67 -16.97
N ARG A 391 28.89 12.88 -17.08
CA ARG A 391 29.23 13.88 -18.10
C ARG A 391 30.52 14.66 -17.79
N THR A 392 30.94 14.74 -16.53
CA THR A 392 32.05 15.60 -16.07
C THR A 392 33.41 14.90 -15.96
N GLY A 393 33.52 13.64 -16.39
CA GLY A 393 34.79 12.93 -16.57
C GLY A 393 35.03 11.84 -15.52
N THR A 394 35.54 10.68 -15.98
CA THR A 394 35.69 9.36 -15.33
C THR A 394 34.58 8.31 -15.58
N GLY A 395 33.55 8.62 -16.37
CA GLY A 395 32.45 7.70 -16.71
C GLY A 395 32.79 6.54 -17.68
N ARG A 396 34.05 6.12 -17.80
CA ARG A 396 34.50 5.07 -18.73
C ARG A 396 35.08 3.86 -18.00
N LEU A 397 34.34 3.33 -17.02
CA LEU A 397 34.55 1.96 -16.52
C LEU A 397 33.29 1.40 -15.84
N MET A 398 32.21 1.18 -16.60
CA MET A 398 31.12 0.32 -16.14
C MET A 398 30.71 -0.61 -17.28
N SER A 399 31.28 -1.81 -17.24
CA SER A 399 30.98 -2.96 -18.09
C SER A 399 29.53 -3.42 -17.95
N ARG A 400 29.05 -4.12 -18.99
CA ARG A 400 27.75 -4.83 -19.09
C ARG A 400 27.37 -5.65 -17.83
N PRO A 401 26.06 -5.90 -17.58
CA PRO A 401 25.54 -6.42 -16.32
C PRO A 401 25.80 -7.93 -16.14
N GLY A 402 26.34 -8.33 -14.99
CA GLY A 402 26.39 -9.72 -14.51
C GLY A 402 25.84 -9.81 -13.08
N LYS A 403 25.40 -10.99 -12.64
CA LYS A 403 24.71 -11.25 -11.36
C LYS A 403 25.63 -11.30 -10.13
N GLY A 404 26.90 -10.95 -10.28
CA GLY A 404 27.94 -11.09 -9.26
C GLY A 404 29.04 -12.03 -9.75
N ARG A 405 29.86 -12.56 -8.84
CA ARG A 405 30.84 -13.62 -9.14
C ARG A 405 30.34 -14.93 -8.53
N THR A 406 30.61 -16.05 -9.19
CA THR A 406 30.38 -17.40 -8.62
C THR A 406 31.09 -17.53 -7.27
N GLY A 407 30.52 -18.32 -6.35
CA GLY A 407 31.10 -18.54 -5.02
C GLY A 407 31.03 -17.35 -4.06
N THR A 408 30.18 -16.34 -4.34
CA THR A 408 29.98 -15.19 -3.45
C THR A 408 28.56 -15.14 -2.90
N LEU A 409 28.42 -14.82 -1.61
CA LEU A 409 27.15 -14.64 -0.91
C LEU A 409 26.96 -13.18 -0.51
N ARG A 410 25.88 -12.56 -0.97
CA ARG A 410 25.43 -11.24 -0.51
C ARG A 410 24.38 -11.42 0.58
N VAL A 411 24.54 -10.78 1.73
CA VAL A 411 23.52 -10.80 2.79
C VAL A 411 22.96 -9.40 2.94
N LEU A 412 21.68 -9.23 2.67
CA LEU A 412 20.96 -7.97 2.81
C LEU A 412 20.48 -7.81 4.25
N MET A 413 20.67 -6.64 4.84
CA MET A 413 20.20 -6.32 6.18
C MET A 413 19.16 -5.20 6.11
N TYR A 414 17.98 -5.49 6.65
CA TYR A 414 16.90 -4.53 6.87
C TYR A 414 16.70 -4.33 8.37
N HIS A 415 16.19 -3.18 8.76
CA HIS A 415 15.81 -2.91 10.15
C HIS A 415 14.29 -2.90 10.26
N ARG A 416 13.65 -1.95 9.57
CA ARG A 416 12.20 -1.75 9.58
C ARG A 416 11.62 -1.65 8.20
N ILE A 417 10.41 -2.16 8.03
CA ILE A 417 9.61 -1.98 6.82
C ILE A 417 8.38 -1.12 7.15
N ALA A 418 8.48 0.20 7.09
CA ALA A 418 7.41 1.10 7.53
C ALA A 418 7.31 2.37 6.69
N ASP A 419 6.09 2.90 6.53
CA ASP A 419 5.83 4.23 5.97
C ASP A 419 6.15 5.30 7.03
N ASP A 420 7.45 5.53 7.23
CA ASP A 420 7.95 6.61 8.08
C ASP A 420 7.96 7.94 7.30
N PRO A 421 7.52 9.06 7.89
CA PRO A 421 7.50 10.37 7.24
C PRO A 421 8.89 10.97 6.94
N GLY A 422 9.96 10.18 7.02
CA GLY A 422 11.31 10.52 6.55
C GLY A 422 12.30 10.86 7.66
N GLU A 423 11.95 10.54 8.91
CA GLU A 423 12.78 10.76 10.10
C GLU A 423 13.64 9.52 10.41
N ASP A 424 13.10 8.32 10.20
CA ASP A 424 13.84 7.07 10.36
C ASP A 424 14.55 6.64 9.07
N ILE A 425 15.86 6.88 9.02
CA ILE A 425 16.70 6.48 7.88
C ILE A 425 16.79 4.96 7.68
N LEU A 426 16.49 4.16 8.71
CA LEU A 426 16.55 2.70 8.66
C LEU A 426 15.20 2.06 8.29
N ALA A 427 14.12 2.86 8.23
CA ALA A 427 12.81 2.41 7.79
C ALA A 427 12.73 2.43 6.25
N VAL A 428 12.70 1.24 5.66
CA VAL A 428 12.43 1.06 4.23
C VAL A 428 10.91 1.05 4.03
N THR A 429 10.39 1.87 3.13
CA THR A 429 8.92 1.86 2.90
C THR A 429 8.47 0.48 2.38
N PRO A 430 7.25 0.01 2.73
CA PRO A 430 6.71 -1.27 2.24
C PRO A 430 6.77 -1.38 0.71
N PHE A 431 6.55 -0.27 0.00
CA PHE A 431 6.70 -0.24 -1.45
C PHE A 431 8.15 -0.44 -1.91
N SER A 432 9.12 0.24 -1.29
CA SER A 432 10.52 0.09 -1.66
C SER A 432 10.97 -1.34 -1.46
N PHE A 433 10.58 -1.94 -0.34
CA PHE A 433 10.85 -3.35 -0.05
C PHE A 433 10.24 -4.27 -1.10
N PHE A 434 8.95 -4.07 -1.45
CA PHE A 434 8.29 -4.82 -2.51
C PHE A 434 9.02 -4.74 -3.86
N GLU A 435 9.42 -3.53 -4.29
CA GLU A 435 10.13 -3.33 -5.55
C GLU A 435 11.50 -4.02 -5.57
N GLN A 436 12.22 -3.99 -4.44
CA GLN A 436 13.50 -4.67 -4.27
C GLN A 436 13.33 -6.19 -4.39
N MET A 437 12.35 -6.77 -3.68
CA MET A 437 12.06 -8.21 -3.74
C MET A 437 11.59 -8.64 -5.14
N ARG A 438 10.73 -7.85 -5.78
CA ARG A 438 10.29 -8.12 -7.15
C ARG A 438 11.48 -8.14 -8.10
N TRP A 439 12.36 -7.14 -8.00
CA TRP A 439 13.54 -7.07 -8.86
C TRP A 439 14.47 -8.27 -8.66
N LEU A 440 14.72 -8.71 -7.42
CA LEU A 440 15.50 -9.92 -7.15
C LEU A 440 14.90 -11.15 -7.85
N LYS A 441 13.57 -11.30 -7.80
CA LYS A 441 12.86 -12.42 -8.45
C LYS A 441 12.93 -12.33 -9.97
N GLU A 442 12.68 -11.15 -10.54
CA GLU A 442 12.63 -10.93 -11.99
C GLU A 442 14.02 -11.08 -12.64
N GLU A 443 15.07 -10.60 -11.98
CA GLU A 443 16.44 -10.83 -12.42
C GLU A 443 16.91 -12.26 -12.13
N GLY A 444 16.16 -13.05 -11.35
CA GLY A 444 16.48 -14.44 -11.04
C GLY A 444 17.72 -14.57 -10.15
N PHE A 445 17.82 -13.75 -9.10
CA PHE A 445 18.78 -13.96 -8.02
C PHE A 445 18.34 -15.18 -7.19
N PRO A 446 19.24 -16.13 -6.89
CA PRO A 446 18.97 -17.22 -5.97
C PRO A 446 18.95 -16.69 -4.53
N VAL A 447 17.75 -16.37 -4.04
CA VAL A 447 17.51 -16.00 -2.64
C VAL A 447 17.39 -17.29 -1.83
N LEU A 448 18.34 -17.53 -0.94
CA LEU A 448 18.47 -18.77 -0.17
C LEU A 448 18.16 -18.53 1.31
N PRO A 449 17.57 -19.53 2.00
CA PRO A 449 17.62 -19.59 3.46
C PRO A 449 19.06 -19.46 3.95
N VAL A 450 19.28 -18.73 5.03
CA VAL A 450 20.60 -18.47 5.60
C VAL A 450 21.31 -19.77 5.97
N ALA A 451 20.62 -20.75 6.57
CA ALA A 451 21.26 -22.01 6.92
C ALA A 451 21.80 -22.76 5.69
N ASP A 452 21.03 -22.81 4.60
CA ASP A 452 21.45 -23.43 3.34
C ASP A 452 22.58 -22.64 2.67
N ALA A 453 22.49 -21.31 2.67
CA ALA A 453 23.52 -20.44 2.12
C ALA A 453 24.87 -20.60 2.83
N LEU A 454 24.88 -20.67 4.17
CA LEU A 454 26.11 -20.87 4.95
C LEU A 454 26.72 -22.26 4.73
N LYS A 455 25.89 -23.31 4.64
CA LYS A 455 26.35 -24.65 4.28
C LYS A 455 27.03 -24.64 2.90
N ARG A 456 26.35 -24.11 1.88
CA ARG A 456 26.89 -24.01 0.51
C ARG A 456 28.12 -23.12 0.41
N LEU A 457 28.22 -22.06 1.22
CA LEU A 457 29.40 -21.20 1.30
C LEU A 457 30.62 -21.99 1.78
N SER A 458 30.44 -22.88 2.78
CA SER A 458 31.52 -23.72 3.30
C SER A 458 31.93 -24.86 2.34
N GLU A 459 30.98 -25.36 1.55
CA GLU A 459 31.16 -26.44 0.57
C GLU A 459 31.58 -25.94 -0.83
N GLU A 460 31.77 -24.63 -1.01
CA GLU A 460 32.05 -23.96 -2.31
C GLU A 460 31.00 -24.24 -3.41
N ASN A 461 29.75 -24.48 -3.03
CA ASN A 461 28.66 -24.83 -3.93
C ASN A 461 27.56 -23.75 -3.97
N LEU A 462 27.97 -22.48 -3.88
CA LEU A 462 27.05 -21.36 -3.99
C LEU A 462 26.70 -21.06 -5.45
N PRO A 463 25.40 -20.91 -5.78
CA PRO A 463 25.01 -20.46 -7.10
C PRO A 463 25.48 -19.02 -7.35
N GLU A 464 25.62 -18.65 -8.63
CA GLU A 464 26.02 -17.30 -9.01
C GLU A 464 25.00 -16.27 -8.50
N GLY A 465 25.51 -15.28 -7.76
CA GLY A 465 24.67 -14.21 -7.21
C GLY A 465 23.78 -14.66 -6.05
N ALA A 466 24.22 -15.62 -5.22
CA ALA A 466 23.49 -16.02 -4.02
C ALA A 466 23.20 -14.84 -3.07
N VAL A 467 21.97 -14.77 -2.57
CA VAL A 467 21.48 -13.71 -1.70
C VAL A 467 20.79 -14.30 -0.47
N CYS A 468 21.04 -13.71 0.70
CA CYS A 468 20.19 -13.88 1.88
C CYS A 468 19.54 -12.55 2.27
N ILE A 469 18.37 -12.62 2.89
CA ILE A 469 17.65 -11.47 3.44
C ILE A 469 17.61 -11.63 4.95
N THR A 470 17.98 -10.57 5.68
CA THR A 470 18.01 -10.56 7.14
C THR A 470 17.34 -9.32 7.71
N PHE A 471 16.76 -9.46 8.90
CA PHE A 471 16.14 -8.38 9.67
C PHE A 471 16.70 -8.35 11.08
N ASP A 472 17.00 -7.17 11.59
CA ASP A 472 17.46 -6.98 12.97
C ASP A 472 16.33 -6.50 13.89
N ASP A 473 16.52 -6.74 15.19
CA ASP A 473 15.70 -6.35 16.35
C ASP A 473 14.30 -6.94 16.46
N GLY A 474 13.70 -7.42 15.37
CA GLY A 474 12.41 -8.10 15.40
C GLY A 474 11.22 -7.15 15.60
N TYR A 475 11.17 -6.07 14.83
CA TYR A 475 10.04 -5.14 14.80
C TYR A 475 8.77 -5.81 14.25
N ARG A 476 7.59 -5.41 14.74
CA ARG A 476 6.29 -5.95 14.30
C ARG A 476 6.06 -5.80 12.80
N ASP A 477 6.64 -4.75 12.20
CA ASP A 477 6.56 -4.51 10.77
C ASP A 477 7.27 -5.58 9.91
N ASN A 478 8.16 -6.39 10.50
CA ASN A 478 8.68 -7.59 9.86
C ASN A 478 7.56 -8.63 9.61
N PHE A 479 6.54 -8.69 10.48
CA PHE A 479 5.36 -9.55 10.32
C PHE A 479 4.26 -8.90 9.47
N THR A 480 3.92 -7.63 9.72
CA THR A 480 2.78 -7.00 9.04
C THR A 480 3.08 -6.57 7.61
N GLU A 481 4.33 -6.16 7.32
CA GLU A 481 4.71 -5.60 6.02
C GLU A 481 5.68 -6.51 5.25
N ALA A 482 6.76 -6.97 5.89
CA ALA A 482 7.81 -7.71 5.18
C ALA A 482 7.38 -9.15 4.84
N PHE A 483 6.80 -9.86 5.81
CA PHE A 483 6.45 -11.28 5.68
C PHE A 483 5.43 -11.58 4.55
N PRO A 484 4.36 -10.79 4.33
CA PRO A 484 3.47 -10.97 3.18
C PRO A 484 4.19 -10.80 1.83
N VAL A 485 5.13 -9.85 1.74
CA VAL A 485 5.92 -9.61 0.52
C VAL A 485 6.86 -10.78 0.25
N LEU A 486 7.58 -11.26 1.26
CA LEU A 486 8.47 -12.42 1.14
C LEU A 486 7.70 -13.67 0.69
N SER A 487 6.58 -13.95 1.34
CA SER A 487 5.69 -15.07 1.01
C SER A 487 5.22 -15.01 -0.44
N ARG A 488 4.85 -13.82 -0.93
CA ARG A 488 4.43 -13.59 -2.31
C ARG A 488 5.50 -13.95 -3.34
N PHE A 489 6.77 -13.75 -3.03
CA PHE A 489 7.88 -14.08 -3.94
C PHE A 489 8.48 -15.47 -3.70
N GLY A 490 8.00 -16.18 -2.67
CA GLY A 490 8.55 -17.46 -2.24
C GLY A 490 9.98 -17.31 -1.72
N PHE A 491 10.28 -16.19 -1.05
CA PHE A 491 11.58 -15.94 -0.43
C PHE A 491 11.54 -16.26 1.06
N SER A 492 12.62 -16.86 1.54
CA SER A 492 12.90 -16.96 2.98
C SER A 492 13.77 -15.79 3.42
N ALA A 493 13.81 -15.57 4.73
CA ALA A 493 14.65 -14.58 5.40
C ALA A 493 14.97 -15.06 6.82
N MET A 494 15.97 -14.45 7.46
CA MET A 494 16.27 -14.67 8.86
C MET A 494 16.04 -13.40 9.69
N VAL A 495 15.30 -13.51 10.79
CA VAL A 495 15.07 -12.42 11.74
C VAL A 495 15.95 -12.64 12.99
N PHE A 496 16.61 -11.59 13.46
CA PHE A 496 17.42 -11.55 14.68
C PHE A 496 16.72 -10.71 15.75
N PRO A 497 15.66 -11.22 16.43
CA PRO A 497 14.91 -10.43 17.40
C PRO A 497 15.71 -10.18 18.68
N VAL A 498 15.49 -9.00 19.28
CA VAL A 498 15.87 -8.74 20.68
C VAL A 498 14.79 -9.37 21.57
N THR A 499 15.14 -10.46 22.26
CA THR A 499 14.14 -11.27 22.97
C THR A 499 13.46 -10.53 24.12
N GLY A 500 14.18 -9.68 24.86
CA GLY A 500 13.57 -8.85 25.90
C GLY A 500 12.55 -7.85 25.34
N PHE A 501 12.79 -7.30 24.15
CA PHE A 501 11.86 -6.37 23.51
C PHE A 501 10.58 -7.08 23.02
N VAL A 502 10.70 -8.32 22.51
CA VAL A 502 9.55 -9.18 22.17
C VAL A 502 8.71 -9.53 23.41
N LEU A 503 9.34 -9.65 24.58
CA LEU A 503 8.66 -9.89 25.86
C LEU A 503 8.11 -8.60 26.51
N GLY A 504 8.37 -7.43 25.93
CA GLY A 504 7.94 -6.14 26.48
C GLY A 504 8.77 -5.65 27.67
N GLU A 505 9.98 -6.18 27.85
CA GLU A 505 10.90 -5.82 28.94
C GLU A 505 11.67 -4.53 28.65
N GLY A 506 11.63 -4.04 27.40
CA GLY A 506 12.27 -2.80 27.00
C GLY A 506 11.98 -2.43 25.54
N GLU A 507 12.64 -1.37 25.09
CA GLU A 507 12.59 -0.88 23.72
C GLU A 507 13.94 -0.29 23.31
N HIS A 508 14.18 -0.25 22.00
CA HIS A 508 15.42 0.26 21.46
C HIS A 508 15.55 1.79 21.73
N PRO A 509 16.68 2.28 22.28
CA PRO A 509 16.83 3.68 22.71
C PRO A 509 16.52 4.72 21.64
N ARG A 510 16.76 4.38 20.36
CA ARG A 510 16.45 5.22 19.19
C ARG A 510 14.98 5.63 19.09
N TYR A 511 14.06 4.77 19.56
CA TYR A 511 12.62 4.95 19.36
C TYR A 511 11.87 5.36 20.63
N ARG A 512 12.55 5.47 21.77
CA ARG A 512 11.95 5.88 23.06
C ARG A 512 11.27 7.25 23.02
N GLN A 513 11.74 8.13 22.13
CA GLN A 513 11.16 9.47 21.91
C GLN A 513 10.37 9.57 20.60
N SER A 514 10.13 8.44 19.92
CA SER A 514 9.37 8.43 18.67
C SER A 514 7.93 8.88 18.97
N PRO A 515 7.36 9.81 18.18
CA PRO A 515 5.96 10.24 18.34
C PRO A 515 4.97 9.14 17.99
N VAL A 516 5.43 8.08 17.31
CA VAL A 516 4.65 6.91 16.93
C VAL A 516 5.26 5.68 17.62
N PRO A 517 4.46 4.86 18.33
CA PRO A 517 4.93 3.62 18.92
C PRO A 517 5.54 2.68 17.87
N VAL A 518 6.68 2.07 18.20
CA VAL A 518 7.39 1.13 17.33
C VAL A 518 7.31 -0.27 17.98
N PRO A 519 6.23 -1.03 17.74
CA PRO A 519 6.03 -2.32 18.39
C PRO A 519 6.97 -3.40 17.86
N TYR A 520 7.25 -4.38 18.70
CA TYR A 520 8.00 -5.59 18.37
C TYR A 520 7.08 -6.76 18.01
N LEU A 521 7.66 -7.82 17.45
CA LEU A 521 6.96 -9.08 17.22
C LEU A 521 6.42 -9.65 18.54
N THR A 522 5.33 -10.40 18.46
CA THR A 522 4.90 -11.28 19.55
C THR A 522 5.45 -12.70 19.37
N VAL A 523 5.50 -13.48 20.44
CA VAL A 523 5.91 -14.91 20.38
C VAL A 523 5.04 -15.70 19.38
N ASP A 524 3.74 -15.41 19.31
CA ASP A 524 2.85 -16.07 18.36
C ASP A 524 3.16 -15.67 16.91
N GLN A 525 3.51 -14.41 16.66
CA GLN A 525 3.96 -13.98 15.33
C GLN A 525 5.27 -14.64 14.92
N VAL A 526 6.22 -14.78 15.86
CA VAL A 526 7.48 -15.53 15.65
C VAL A 526 7.19 -16.97 15.23
N ARG A 527 6.29 -17.66 15.95
CA ARG A 527 5.88 -19.04 15.64
C ARG A 527 5.21 -19.15 14.27
N GLN A 528 4.32 -18.22 13.94
CA GLN A 528 3.64 -18.20 12.63
C GLN A 528 4.63 -18.01 11.48
N MET A 529 5.56 -17.05 11.60
CA MET A 529 6.60 -16.82 10.59
C MET A 529 7.51 -18.04 10.45
N LYS A 530 7.88 -18.68 11.56
CA LYS A 530 8.70 -19.90 11.54
C LYS A 530 8.00 -21.04 10.79
N ALA A 531 6.71 -21.27 11.07
CA ALA A 531 5.92 -22.29 10.40
C ALA A 531 5.82 -22.05 8.88
N ALA A 532 5.89 -20.79 8.44
CA ALA A 532 5.87 -20.39 7.03
C ALA A 532 7.26 -20.36 6.37
N GLY A 533 8.32 -20.82 7.05
CA GLY A 533 9.66 -20.93 6.49
C GLY A 533 10.56 -19.70 6.65
N ILE A 534 10.23 -18.80 7.58
CA ILE A 534 11.17 -17.77 8.05
C ILE A 534 12.10 -18.38 9.10
N GLU A 535 13.39 -18.05 9.02
CA GLU A 535 14.39 -18.48 9.98
C GLU A 535 14.56 -17.45 11.10
N PHE A 536 15.04 -17.92 12.26
CA PHE A 536 15.32 -17.05 13.40
C PHE A 536 16.74 -17.30 13.88
N GLY A 537 17.50 -16.22 13.98
CA GLY A 537 18.84 -16.19 14.55
C GLY A 537 18.85 -15.42 15.86
N CYS A 538 19.93 -15.53 16.61
CA CYS A 538 20.07 -14.89 17.91
C CYS A 538 20.61 -13.46 17.76
N HIS A 539 20.01 -12.53 18.50
CA HIS A 539 20.63 -11.28 18.90
C HIS A 539 20.97 -11.34 20.40
N THR A 540 21.42 -10.26 21.02
CA THR A 540 21.49 -10.19 22.49
C THR A 540 20.10 -9.96 23.10
N HIS A 541 19.89 -10.36 24.35
CA HIS A 541 18.59 -10.32 25.02
C HIS A 541 18.05 -8.89 25.19
N MET A 542 18.89 -7.93 25.58
CA MET A 542 18.53 -6.51 25.78
C MET A 542 19.27 -5.55 24.84
N HIS A 543 19.63 -6.02 23.63
CA HIS A 543 20.38 -5.25 22.64
C HIS A 543 21.74 -4.72 23.18
N ALA A 544 22.39 -5.50 24.07
CA ALA A 544 23.68 -5.18 24.67
C ALA A 544 24.83 -5.26 23.65
N LEU A 545 25.63 -4.20 23.56
CA LEU A 545 26.83 -4.20 22.73
C LEU A 545 27.91 -5.01 23.46
N LEU A 546 28.24 -6.20 22.95
CA LEU A 546 29.16 -7.12 23.62
C LEU A 546 30.49 -6.47 24.07
N PRO A 547 31.12 -5.55 23.31
CA PRO A 547 32.35 -4.89 23.76
C PRO A 547 32.18 -3.92 24.93
N GLU A 548 30.96 -3.50 25.22
CA GLU A 548 30.63 -2.49 26.25
C GLU A 548 30.19 -3.11 27.58
N VAL A 549 30.05 -4.44 27.62
CA VAL A 549 29.63 -5.19 28.81
C VAL A 549 30.72 -6.13 29.31
N SER A 550 30.59 -6.59 30.55
CA SER A 550 31.51 -7.61 31.10
C SER A 550 31.35 -8.96 30.40
N ASP A 551 32.37 -9.83 30.43
CA ASP A 551 32.28 -11.17 29.80
C ASP A 551 31.17 -12.03 30.41
N ASN A 552 30.89 -11.87 31.72
CA ASN A 552 29.77 -12.56 32.38
C ASN A 552 28.44 -12.05 31.85
N GLN A 553 28.27 -10.72 31.73
CA GLN A 553 27.04 -10.14 31.18
C GLN A 553 26.86 -10.51 29.71
N ALA A 554 27.92 -10.50 28.89
CA ALA A 554 27.88 -10.96 27.50
C ALA A 554 27.41 -12.42 27.41
N LYS A 555 27.90 -13.29 28.30
CA LYS A 555 27.48 -14.69 28.38
C LYS A 555 26.01 -14.81 28.76
N ASP A 556 25.55 -14.06 29.77
CA ASP A 556 24.16 -14.10 30.23
C ASP A 556 23.20 -13.62 29.12
N GLU A 557 23.51 -12.50 28.46
CA GLU A 557 22.77 -11.95 27.33
C GLU A 557 22.59 -12.97 26.20
N LEU A 558 23.66 -13.67 25.83
CA LEU A 558 23.64 -14.67 24.76
C LEU A 558 22.91 -15.95 25.18
N CYS A 559 23.15 -16.44 26.40
CA CYS A 559 22.51 -17.66 26.91
C CYS A 559 21.00 -17.48 27.02
N GLN A 560 20.56 -16.36 27.58
CA GLN A 560 19.15 -16.06 27.78
C GLN A 560 18.43 -15.89 26.44
N ALA A 561 19.00 -15.09 25.52
CA ALA A 561 18.40 -14.88 24.21
C ALA A 561 18.29 -16.17 23.40
N LYS A 562 19.35 -16.99 23.39
CA LYS A 562 19.37 -18.27 22.68
C LYS A 562 18.31 -19.22 23.23
N LYS A 563 18.27 -19.41 24.55
CA LYS A 563 17.31 -20.30 25.21
C LYS A 563 15.86 -19.90 24.90
N LEU A 564 15.53 -18.63 25.08
CA LEU A 564 14.18 -18.13 24.80
C LEU A 564 13.78 -18.34 23.34
N LEU A 565 14.68 -18.05 22.39
CA LEU A 565 14.38 -18.26 20.97
C LEU A 565 14.19 -19.73 20.63
N GLU A 566 15.04 -20.62 21.12
CA GLU A 566 14.92 -22.07 20.92
C GLU A 566 13.59 -22.59 21.45
N ASP A 567 13.15 -22.09 22.62
CA ASP A 567 11.85 -22.42 23.21
C ASP A 567 10.68 -21.90 22.35
N TRP A 568 10.78 -20.70 21.77
CA TRP A 568 9.73 -20.12 20.93
C TRP A 568 9.56 -20.84 19.59
N ILE A 569 10.67 -21.18 18.93
CA ILE A 569 10.68 -21.74 17.58
C ILE A 569 10.76 -23.28 17.56
N ALA A 570 10.97 -23.91 18.72
CA ALA A 570 11.15 -25.35 18.89
C ALA A 570 12.23 -25.94 17.96
N ALA A 571 13.34 -25.22 17.77
CA ALA A 571 14.44 -25.60 16.90
C ALA A 571 15.75 -24.94 17.38
N PRO A 572 16.92 -25.53 17.09
CA PRO A 572 18.20 -24.96 17.49
C PRO A 572 18.49 -23.62 16.79
N VAL A 573 19.09 -22.70 17.53
CA VAL A 573 19.49 -21.37 17.03
C VAL A 573 21.01 -21.31 16.86
N GLU A 574 21.48 -21.43 15.63
CA GLU A 574 22.91 -21.62 15.32
C GLU A 574 23.59 -20.39 14.73
N VAL A 575 22.87 -19.30 14.46
CA VAL A 575 23.41 -18.08 13.82
C VAL A 575 23.17 -16.88 14.72
N PHE A 576 24.20 -16.03 14.85
CA PHE A 576 24.16 -14.82 15.66
C PHE A 576 24.31 -13.55 14.80
N ALA A 577 23.76 -12.42 15.23
CA ALA A 577 24.09 -11.10 14.69
C ALA A 577 24.51 -10.17 15.82
N TYR A 578 25.60 -9.43 15.66
CA TYR A 578 26.05 -8.47 16.67
C TYR A 578 25.20 -7.19 16.64
N PRO A 579 24.68 -6.71 17.79
CA PRO A 579 24.02 -5.41 17.85
C PRO A 579 24.96 -4.31 17.38
N ASN A 580 24.48 -3.46 16.46
CA ASN A 580 25.27 -2.45 15.72
C ASN A 580 26.55 -2.98 15.04
N GLY A 581 26.70 -4.30 14.89
CA GLY A 581 27.95 -4.90 14.41
C GLY A 581 29.12 -4.82 15.39
N ALA A 582 28.88 -4.52 16.67
CA ALA A 582 29.94 -4.33 17.66
C ALA A 582 30.48 -5.67 18.19
N PHE A 583 31.78 -5.94 17.98
CA PHE A 583 32.43 -7.15 18.45
C PHE A 583 33.91 -6.93 18.81
N ARG A 584 34.49 -7.85 19.59
CA ARG A 584 35.95 -8.06 19.72
C ARG A 584 36.25 -9.54 19.55
N LYS A 585 37.44 -9.87 19.05
CA LYS A 585 37.86 -11.27 18.78
C LYS A 585 37.75 -12.19 20.00
N GLY A 586 37.86 -11.64 21.21
CA GLY A 586 37.70 -12.39 22.46
C GLY A 586 36.31 -13.03 22.64
N HIS A 587 35.28 -12.60 21.91
CA HIS A 587 33.93 -13.18 22.00
C HIS A 587 33.75 -14.46 21.16
N PHE A 588 34.62 -14.74 20.20
CA PHE A 588 34.41 -15.88 19.28
C PHE A 588 34.41 -17.24 19.99
N PRO A 589 35.31 -17.50 20.97
CA PRO A 589 35.26 -18.74 21.75
C PRO A 589 33.96 -18.88 22.56
N LEU A 590 33.40 -17.77 23.05
CA LEU A 590 32.12 -17.78 23.77
C LEU A 590 30.97 -18.16 22.83
N LEU A 591 30.93 -17.60 21.62
CA LEU A 591 29.92 -17.96 20.63
C LEU A 591 30.01 -19.44 20.24
N GLU A 592 31.22 -19.96 20.08
CA GLU A 592 31.46 -21.38 19.80
C GLU A 592 31.02 -22.28 20.96
N GLN A 593 31.36 -21.91 22.20
CA GLN A 593 30.93 -22.64 23.40
C GLN A 593 29.40 -22.71 23.53
N LEU A 594 28.69 -21.67 23.10
CA LEU A 594 27.23 -21.62 23.09
C LEU A 594 26.60 -22.31 21.87
N GLY A 595 27.40 -22.95 21.01
CA GLY A 595 26.90 -23.73 19.87
C GLY A 595 26.47 -22.89 18.66
N PHE A 596 26.88 -21.62 18.58
CA PHE A 596 26.74 -20.87 17.33
C PHE A 596 27.73 -21.38 16.29
N ARG A 597 27.32 -21.38 15.02
CA ARG A 597 28.14 -21.79 13.88
C ARG A 597 28.69 -20.62 13.08
N ALA A 598 28.00 -19.48 13.11
CA ALA A 598 28.38 -18.26 12.41
C ALA A 598 27.80 -17.02 13.10
N ALA A 599 28.42 -15.86 12.84
CA ALA A 599 27.94 -14.57 13.30
C ALA A 599 28.06 -13.48 12.23
N PHE A 600 27.05 -12.60 12.17
CA PHE A 600 26.98 -11.48 11.25
C PHE A 600 27.34 -10.15 11.91
N SER A 601 28.21 -9.39 11.23
CA SER A 601 28.49 -7.99 11.49
C SER A 601 27.64 -7.07 10.59
N VAL A 602 27.83 -5.76 10.67
CA VAL A 602 27.24 -4.78 9.73
C VAL A 602 28.21 -4.37 8.60
N MET A 603 29.34 -5.09 8.46
CA MET A 603 30.35 -4.81 7.43
C MET A 603 29.80 -5.05 6.04
N PRO A 604 29.84 -4.07 5.13
CA PRO A 604 29.35 -4.26 3.77
C PRO A 604 30.27 -5.16 2.97
N GLY A 605 29.70 -5.87 2.00
CA GLY A 605 30.46 -6.67 1.05
C GLY A 605 29.82 -8.02 0.77
N VAL A 606 30.55 -8.83 0.01
CA VAL A 606 30.23 -10.25 -0.19
C VAL A 606 31.00 -11.12 0.78
N ASN A 607 30.43 -12.27 1.10
CA ASN A 607 31.08 -13.36 1.81
C ASN A 607 31.58 -14.40 0.81
N ARG A 608 32.75 -14.97 1.09
CA ARG A 608 33.39 -16.10 0.39
C ARG A 608 33.77 -17.15 1.43
N ARG A 609 34.23 -18.32 0.98
CA ARG A 609 34.69 -19.38 1.89
C ARG A 609 35.74 -18.90 2.89
N GLU A 610 36.62 -18.00 2.46
CA GLU A 610 37.69 -17.45 3.30
C GLU A 610 37.22 -16.32 4.23
N THR A 611 35.96 -15.89 4.11
CA THR A 611 35.42 -14.89 5.03
C THR A 611 35.23 -15.54 6.39
N ASP A 612 35.84 -14.94 7.42
CA ASP A 612 35.76 -15.44 8.77
C ASP A 612 34.28 -15.53 9.22
N ARG A 613 33.86 -16.76 9.57
CA ARG A 613 32.49 -17.12 9.91
C ARG A 613 31.95 -16.36 11.12
N TRP A 614 32.82 -15.78 11.94
CA TRP A 614 32.44 -15.00 13.11
C TRP A 614 32.21 -13.52 12.83
N ILE A 615 32.50 -13.06 11.61
CA ILE A 615 32.39 -11.65 11.18
C ILE A 615 31.87 -11.58 9.74
N LEU A 616 30.83 -12.36 9.45
CA LEU A 616 30.19 -12.34 8.14
C LEU A 616 29.63 -10.95 7.84
N ARG A 617 29.71 -10.57 6.58
CA ARG A 617 29.39 -9.26 6.04
C ARG A 617 27.91 -9.16 5.70
N ARG A 618 27.31 -8.00 5.95
CA ARG A 618 25.94 -7.64 5.58
C ARG A 618 25.90 -6.27 4.91
N THR A 619 25.14 -6.18 3.83
CA THR A 619 24.86 -4.95 3.10
C THR A 619 23.55 -4.36 3.65
N GLU A 620 23.66 -3.30 4.46
CA GLU A 620 22.49 -2.57 4.97
C GLU A 620 21.71 -1.93 3.81
N VAL A 621 20.39 -2.10 3.85
CA VAL A 621 19.41 -1.45 2.98
C VAL A 621 18.62 -0.45 3.81
N SER A 622 18.69 0.82 3.42
CA SER A 622 18.14 1.95 4.18
C SER A 622 16.93 2.57 3.49
N GLY A 623 16.11 3.32 4.23
CA GLY A 623 15.00 4.09 3.69
C GLY A 623 15.40 5.15 2.66
N ARG A 624 16.70 5.50 2.61
CA ARG A 624 17.28 6.42 1.62
C ARG A 624 17.63 5.75 0.30
N ASP A 625 17.72 4.42 0.26
CA ASP A 625 18.09 3.71 -0.96
C ASP A 625 16.96 3.82 -1.98
N SER A 626 17.28 4.29 -3.17
CA SER A 626 16.43 4.04 -4.34
C SER A 626 16.54 2.59 -4.77
N LEU A 627 15.62 2.13 -5.62
CA LEU A 627 15.79 0.84 -6.30
C LEU A 627 17.12 0.80 -7.08
N ARG A 628 17.56 1.95 -7.62
CA ARG A 628 18.86 2.05 -8.29
C ARG A 628 20.01 1.84 -7.31
N ASP A 629 19.99 2.47 -6.14
CA ASP A 629 21.03 2.29 -5.12
C ASP A 629 21.09 0.84 -4.65
N PHE A 630 19.92 0.23 -4.43
CA PHE A 630 19.80 -1.20 -4.14
C PHE A 630 20.45 -2.06 -5.23
N MET A 631 20.19 -1.80 -6.51
CA MET A 631 20.85 -2.51 -7.62
C MET A 631 22.38 -2.32 -7.62
N HIS A 632 22.89 -1.14 -7.24
CA HIS A 632 24.33 -0.91 -7.16
C HIS A 632 24.96 -1.62 -5.96
N LYS A 633 24.28 -1.62 -4.80
CA LYS A 633 24.64 -2.40 -3.61
C LYS A 633 24.73 -3.89 -3.93
N MET A 634 23.74 -4.42 -4.63
CA MET A 634 23.73 -5.81 -5.08
C MET A 634 24.94 -6.16 -5.96
N ARG A 635 25.37 -5.23 -6.80
CA ARG A 635 26.54 -5.37 -7.69
C ARG A 635 27.88 -5.02 -7.02
N GLY A 636 27.87 -4.67 -5.73
CA GLY A 636 29.05 -4.27 -4.95
C GLY A 636 29.59 -2.87 -5.26
N GLY A 637 28.89 -2.08 -6.08
CA GLY A 637 29.33 -0.74 -6.49
C GLY A 637 29.37 0.30 -5.37
N LEU A 638 28.78 -0.02 -4.20
CA LEU A 638 28.72 0.88 -3.04
C LEU A 638 29.42 0.31 -1.80
N ASP A 639 30.03 -0.88 -1.88
CA ASP A 639 30.62 -1.57 -0.72
C ASP A 639 31.73 -0.72 -0.05
N LEU A 640 32.62 -0.13 -0.85
CA LEU A 640 33.71 0.74 -0.36
C LEU A 640 33.19 2.01 0.32
N TRP A 641 32.18 2.65 -0.27
CA TRP A 641 31.62 3.89 0.26
C TRP A 641 30.83 3.65 1.55
N GLN A 642 30.06 2.57 1.61
CA GLN A 642 29.33 2.17 2.80
C GLN A 642 30.29 1.82 3.95
N GLY A 643 31.41 1.15 3.64
CA GLY A 643 32.44 0.85 4.63
C GLY A 643 33.09 2.11 5.20
N LEU A 644 33.41 3.09 4.34
CA LEU A 644 33.98 4.37 4.76
C LEU A 644 32.99 5.19 5.61
N TYR A 645 31.71 5.23 5.22
CA TYR A 645 30.67 5.95 5.98
C TYR A 645 30.46 5.37 7.38
N GLN A 646 30.43 4.05 7.49
CA GLN A 646 30.27 3.37 8.78
C GLN A 646 31.51 3.50 9.68
N SER A 647 32.73 3.55 9.13
CA SER A 647 33.94 3.79 9.94
C SER A 647 34.00 5.22 10.49
N VAL A 648 33.58 6.22 9.70
CA VAL A 648 33.52 7.62 10.15
C VAL A 648 32.50 7.83 11.27
N LYS A 649 31.40 7.06 11.27
CA LYS A 649 30.40 7.09 12.35
C LYS A 649 30.77 6.29 13.61
N GLY A 650 31.94 5.66 13.64
CA GLY A 650 32.42 4.92 14.81
C GLY A 650 31.82 3.53 15.00
N PHE A 651 31.17 2.96 13.98
CA PHE A 651 30.69 1.55 14.04
C PHE A 651 31.84 0.53 13.99
N TYR A 652 33.05 0.97 13.60
CA TYR A 652 34.27 0.18 13.67
C TYR A 652 35.29 0.93 14.52
N ARG A 653 35.46 0.50 15.77
CA ARG A 653 36.67 0.78 16.57
C ARG A 653 37.19 -0.53 17.14
#